data_AF-A0A178FTY4-F1
#
_entry.id   AF-A0A178FTY4-F1
#
_cell.length_a   1.000
_cell.length_b   1.000
_cell.length_c   1.000
_cell.angle_alpha   90.00
_cell.angle_beta   90.00
_cell.angle_gamma   90.00
#
_symmetry.space_group_name_H-M   'P 1'
#
loop_
_entity.id
_entity.type
_entity.pdbx_description
1 polymer ?
#
loop_
_entity_poly.entity_id
_entity_poly.type
_entity_poly.pdbx_seq_one_letter_code
_entity_poly.pdbx_strand_id
1 'polypeptide(L)'
;MTTSVLANTLKLATEYPMTALGTVFLLYLTSLAVYRLFLHPLAGYPGPKIAALSVWYEFFHDGIRKGRYTFEIQRMHEKYGPIVRISPDELHVNDPCFISELYSGPGKRRDKYPFYSAQFGLRDSVGGTPGHDLHRLRRNALSHFFSKAAITRLEPIIQQKVEKLASQLERHAQTIGPVPLTTAFSCMTTDVVTEYAFAKSYNFLDSPTFEPNIHDAISAGSLIAVWQKQFTWILPTINALPQCLLRHISSQAAEYAKFQQDMRVELANEKAKIARGEKPKSASRTIFYELLTGPLPEEEKRLNRIWQEGQLVVGAGTETTAWALTATLFYILDNPDILSRLRQELSVAIPDPNQQVSWTELENIPYLNAVISEGFRLSYGLSTRLQRINPVGPMHFKAPKHGSRYANSAKTTEWVEYDIPRGTPVGMTAVLVHLNPDIFPDPYTFKPERWLDENGKRHRRLDEFLLNFSKGSRQCLGINLAHAELYMGIGLLIRRLGDRMSLFQCTKEDVETAAPATTRQTLRIGNIQWNILGSATLLAPNPSAVTPDSILSKLPSFSSQLHPDSHVPLLLVTPAFAQWLEKDHTFIPKLLHHCFREAAAAENLEICSVEAVVDKLPVPTSIKHHGMEGLSLAIVNWGAISGKLVPQRGIENISPSHIEPKLSISIRDPSTSTELEVGMLMANTLFTTGRPYTMHASRWKSTESVEDVPRITDRRDIRTCRVELRTKSTLKSLDAPLHPVTEPRIVAECMGNILKTVSNESSLKNDAPASAELEKAIPQYIQDRKLESQRLAVWAMVTPKSIARTHIGSPSGSSIDISASLKRGSRLYRVMSGGGGWGKKKGLLSLDPEYSHDDEEPISNLVSIHEIFDEDVSEKHSDDAILFNVLENTPKFTDVDGLMMSPLREVVTTGDIVQFFVASLDNKLVKPAMQSESSATHKDSTEDTTVLDFSVLPAPTDAPASFPSEMLQDGSKKLNDTIVEANKFGASSEKSMVYARTAGDLTGDRVQASGTKIDVPGARLVVEIPSEEPLFRM
;
A
#
# COMPACT_ATOMS: atom_id res chain seq x y z
N MET A 1 30.81 56.76 33.23
CA MET A 1 30.71 55.27 33.34
C MET A 1 29.84 54.67 32.25
N THR A 2 28.64 55.20 31.96
CA THR A 2 27.78 54.69 30.88
C THR A 2 28.38 54.82 29.47
N THR A 3 29.12 55.90 29.19
CA THR A 3 29.77 56.13 27.89
C THR A 3 30.96 55.20 27.60
N SER A 4 31.75 54.83 28.62
CA SER A 4 32.88 53.90 28.47
C SER A 4 32.43 52.45 28.30
N VAL A 5 31.34 52.06 28.97
CA VAL A 5 30.73 50.73 28.80
C VAL A 5 30.18 50.58 27.39
N LEU A 6 29.44 51.58 26.90
CA LEU A 6 28.91 51.60 25.53
C LEU A 6 30.02 51.50 24.48
N ALA A 7 31.09 52.27 24.62
CA ALA A 7 32.24 52.22 23.71
C ALA A 7 32.93 50.85 23.71
N ASN A 8 33.11 50.22 24.87
CA ASN A 8 33.71 48.90 24.99
C ASN A 8 32.80 47.79 24.45
N THR A 9 31.48 47.85 24.66
CA THR A 9 30.53 46.92 24.04
C THR A 9 30.48 47.08 22.52
N LEU A 10 30.57 48.32 22.01
CA LEU A 10 30.60 48.55 20.56
C LEU A 10 31.87 47.96 19.95
N LYS A 11 33.01 48.14 20.62
CA LYS A 11 34.30 47.58 20.21
C LYS A 11 34.29 46.04 20.22
N LEU A 12 33.77 45.42 21.28
CA LEU A 12 33.61 43.95 21.34
C LEU A 12 32.66 43.43 20.25
N ALA A 13 31.57 44.14 19.97
CA ALA A 13 30.63 43.76 18.93
C ALA A 13 31.24 43.85 17.53
N THR A 14 32.14 44.82 17.30
CA THR A 14 32.89 44.92 16.03
C THR A 14 34.00 43.88 15.90
N GLU A 15 34.67 43.51 17.01
CA GLU A 15 35.75 42.52 17.00
C GLU A 15 35.22 41.08 16.91
N TYR A 16 34.03 40.80 17.47
CA TYR A 16 33.43 39.46 17.50
C TYR A 16 31.94 39.45 17.13
N PRO A 17 31.58 39.81 15.88
CA PRO A 17 30.18 40.02 15.46
C PRO A 17 29.31 38.78 15.63
N MET A 18 29.83 37.57 15.37
CA MET A 18 29.07 36.33 15.53
C MET A 18 28.74 36.02 17.00
N THR A 19 29.65 36.32 17.93
CA THR A 19 29.41 36.11 19.37
C THR A 19 28.42 37.13 19.92
N ALA A 20 28.50 38.38 19.46
CA ALA A 20 27.54 39.42 19.81
C ALA A 20 26.13 39.07 19.28
N LEU A 21 26.02 38.63 18.03
CA LEU A 21 24.77 38.14 17.44
C LEU A 21 24.21 36.95 18.22
N GLY A 22 25.05 35.95 18.55
CA GLY A 22 24.65 34.80 19.35
C GLY A 22 24.14 35.19 20.74
N THR A 23 24.81 36.14 21.40
CA THR A 23 24.42 36.64 22.73
C THR A 23 23.09 37.40 22.68
N VAL A 24 22.91 38.30 21.70
CA VAL A 24 21.65 39.03 21.50
C VAL A 24 20.51 38.06 21.22
N PHE A 25 20.75 37.04 20.38
CA PHE A 25 19.76 36.02 20.07
C PHE A 25 19.36 35.21 21.32
N LEU A 26 20.33 34.79 22.14
CA LEU A 26 20.06 34.07 23.39
C LEU A 26 19.29 34.92 24.41
N LEU A 27 19.65 36.20 24.56
CA LEU A 27 18.92 37.15 25.41
C LEU A 27 17.48 37.35 24.91
N TYR A 28 17.29 37.46 23.60
CA TYR A 28 15.96 37.52 23.00
C TYR A 28 15.14 36.27 23.30
N LEU A 29 15.68 35.06 23.08
CA LEU A 29 14.97 33.81 23.37
C LEU A 29 14.63 33.67 24.86
N THR A 30 15.55 34.06 25.75
CA THR A 30 15.36 33.99 27.20
C THR A 30 14.28 34.97 27.66
N SER A 31 14.34 36.22 27.20
CA SER A 31 13.33 37.24 27.52
C SER A 31 11.95 36.86 26.96
N LEU A 32 11.90 36.30 25.75
CA LEU A 32 10.67 35.78 25.15
C LEU A 32 10.09 34.61 25.96
N ALA A 33 10.93 33.70 26.44
CA ALA A 33 10.51 32.58 27.28
C ALA A 33 9.92 33.06 28.61
N VAL A 34 10.59 34.00 29.28
CA VAL A 34 10.10 34.61 30.53
C VAL A 34 8.76 35.31 30.29
N TYR A 35 8.64 36.09 29.22
CA TYR A 35 7.40 36.75 28.86
C TYR A 35 6.28 35.73 28.64
N ARG A 36 6.48 34.73 27.78
CA ARG A 36 5.45 33.74 27.42
C ARG A 36 4.96 32.89 28.61
N LEU A 37 5.84 32.57 29.54
CA LEU A 37 5.53 31.73 30.70
C LEU A 37 4.92 32.48 31.87
N PHE A 38 5.34 33.73 32.12
CA PHE A 38 5.00 34.43 33.37
C PHE A 38 4.22 35.74 33.16
N LEU A 39 4.41 36.44 32.05
CA LEU A 39 3.86 37.79 31.82
C LEU A 39 2.77 37.82 30.73
N HIS A 40 2.69 36.77 29.92
CA HIS A 40 1.69 36.67 28.85
C HIS A 40 0.27 36.66 29.44
N PRO A 41 -0.74 37.28 28.79
CA PRO A 41 -2.13 37.25 29.27
C PRO A 41 -2.69 35.83 29.48
N LEU A 42 -2.12 34.84 28.79
CA LEU A 42 -2.48 33.43 28.92
C LEU A 42 -1.61 32.64 29.90
N ALA A 43 -0.72 33.28 30.67
CA ALA A 43 0.16 32.61 31.63
C ALA A 43 -0.61 31.90 32.76
N GLY A 44 -1.80 32.39 33.11
CA GLY A 44 -2.68 31.79 34.12
C GLY A 44 -3.46 30.57 33.64
N TYR A 45 -3.44 30.23 32.35
CA TYR A 45 -4.17 29.08 31.80
C TYR A 45 -3.30 27.82 31.86
N PRO A 46 -3.87 26.67 32.25
CA PRO A 46 -3.09 25.44 32.43
C PRO A 46 -2.69 24.85 31.07
N GLY A 47 -1.56 24.14 31.02
CA GLY A 47 -1.06 23.48 29.81
C GLY A 47 0.43 23.17 29.88
N PRO A 48 0.98 22.42 28.90
CA PRO A 48 2.42 22.15 28.84
C PRO A 48 3.22 23.45 28.66
N LYS A 49 4.22 23.67 29.51
CA LYS A 49 5.11 24.84 29.41
C LYS A 49 5.79 24.94 28.04
N ILE A 50 6.16 23.81 27.43
CA ILE A 50 6.75 23.77 26.08
C ILE A 50 5.80 24.27 25.00
N ALA A 51 4.50 23.97 25.11
CA ALA A 51 3.47 24.45 24.21
C ALA A 51 3.26 25.97 24.38
N ALA A 52 3.30 26.47 25.63
CA ALA A 52 3.27 27.90 25.91
C ALA A 52 4.50 28.66 25.39
N LEU A 53 5.67 28.00 25.29
CA LEU A 53 6.90 28.61 24.81
C LEU A 53 6.93 28.76 23.28
N SER A 54 6.35 27.82 22.52
CA SER A 54 6.56 27.78 21.08
C SER A 54 5.46 27.03 20.30
N VAL A 55 5.08 27.58 19.14
CA VAL A 55 4.22 26.89 18.15
C VAL A 55 4.88 25.66 17.51
N TRP A 56 6.20 25.51 17.67
CA TRP A 56 6.93 24.34 17.20
C TRP A 56 6.53 23.05 17.93
N TYR A 57 5.95 23.15 19.11
CA TYR A 57 5.35 22.00 19.78
C TYR A 57 4.18 21.43 18.98
N GLU A 58 3.27 22.28 18.52
CA GLU A 58 2.22 21.88 17.58
C GLU A 58 2.80 21.31 16.28
N PHE A 59 3.80 21.98 15.69
CA PHE A 59 4.42 21.50 14.46
C PHE A 59 5.08 20.12 14.61
N PHE A 60 5.67 19.83 15.76
CA PHE A 60 6.22 18.51 16.04
C PHE A 60 5.14 17.43 15.97
N HIS A 61 3.97 17.66 16.56
CA HIS A 61 2.88 16.67 16.53
C HIS A 61 2.14 16.60 15.18
N ASP A 62 1.88 17.74 14.54
CA ASP A 62 1.18 17.79 13.25
C ASP A 62 2.11 17.46 12.07
N GLY A 63 3.25 18.14 11.97
CA GLY A 63 4.19 18.00 10.84
C GLY A 63 5.06 16.76 10.95
N ILE A 64 5.77 16.60 12.08
CA ILE A 64 6.74 15.51 12.24
C ILE A 64 6.06 14.18 12.59
N ARG A 65 5.06 14.20 13.49
CA ARG A 65 4.32 12.98 13.87
C ARG A 65 3.08 12.69 13.03
N LYS A 66 2.87 13.40 11.92
CA LYS A 66 1.79 13.22 10.93
C LYS A 66 0.37 13.36 11.53
N GLY A 67 0.03 14.57 12.01
CA GLY A 67 -1.34 14.95 12.40
C GLY A 67 -1.76 14.51 13.81
N ARG A 68 -0.83 14.20 14.71
CA ARG A 68 -1.16 13.67 16.06
C ARG A 68 -1.63 14.72 17.06
N TYR A 69 -1.72 15.98 16.68
CA TYR A 69 -1.93 17.03 17.67
C TYR A 69 -3.33 17.02 18.30
N THR A 70 -4.35 16.56 17.56
CA THR A 70 -5.71 16.36 18.11
C THR A 70 -5.71 15.44 19.34
N PHE A 71 -4.95 14.34 19.28
CA PHE A 71 -4.87 13.37 20.39
C PHE A 71 -3.95 13.84 21.51
N GLU A 72 -2.90 14.59 21.17
CA GLU A 72 -2.10 15.25 22.18
C GLU A 72 -2.94 16.28 22.95
N ILE A 73 -3.82 17.04 22.29
CA ILE A 73 -4.77 17.94 22.95
C ILE A 73 -5.74 17.15 23.83
N GLN A 74 -6.23 15.99 23.40
CA GLN A 74 -7.04 15.10 24.26
C GLN A 74 -6.31 14.75 25.55
N ARG A 75 -5.07 14.26 25.44
CA ARG A 75 -4.21 13.94 26.58
C ARG A 75 -3.97 15.15 27.48
N MET A 76 -3.85 16.34 26.90
CA MET A 76 -3.75 17.57 27.68
C MET A 76 -5.04 17.86 28.44
N HIS A 77 -6.22 17.65 27.86
CA HIS A 77 -7.49 17.85 28.57
C HIS A 77 -7.66 16.86 29.73
N GLU A 78 -7.25 15.61 29.55
CA GLU A 78 -7.22 14.61 30.62
C GLU A 78 -6.34 15.05 31.80
N LYS A 79 -5.22 15.74 31.52
CA LYS A 79 -4.26 16.18 32.53
C LYS A 79 -4.58 17.54 33.17
N TYR A 80 -5.00 18.51 32.36
CA TYR A 80 -5.05 19.93 32.75
C TYR A 80 -6.49 20.44 32.94
N GLY A 81 -7.50 19.70 32.50
CA GLY A 81 -8.91 20.03 32.69
C GLY A 81 -9.60 20.61 31.44
N PRO A 82 -10.73 21.32 31.60
CA PRO A 82 -11.66 21.63 30.50
C PRO A 82 -11.16 22.70 29.52
N ILE A 83 -10.16 23.49 29.92
CA ILE A 83 -9.51 24.52 29.09
C ILE A 83 -8.00 24.38 29.21
N VAL A 84 -7.29 24.43 28.07
CA VAL A 84 -5.85 24.22 28.00
C VAL A 84 -5.21 25.24 27.08
N ARG A 85 -4.05 25.79 27.47
CA ARG A 85 -3.15 26.54 26.60
C ARG A 85 -2.30 25.58 25.76
N ILE A 86 -2.61 25.53 24.47
CA ILE A 86 -2.01 24.59 23.52
C ILE A 86 -0.94 25.25 22.64
N SER A 87 -0.86 26.57 22.60
CA SER A 87 0.25 27.26 21.95
C SER A 87 0.61 28.53 22.71
N PRO A 88 1.60 29.32 22.29
CA PRO A 88 1.88 30.60 22.94
C PRO A 88 0.64 31.50 23.01
N ASP A 89 -0.21 31.46 21.99
CA ASP A 89 -1.32 32.39 21.83
C ASP A 89 -2.70 31.71 21.84
N GLU A 90 -2.79 30.38 21.73
CA GLU A 90 -4.05 29.65 21.53
C GLU A 90 -4.49 28.84 22.75
N LEU A 91 -5.79 28.88 23.03
CA LEU A 91 -6.47 28.00 23.98
C LEU A 91 -7.33 26.97 23.26
N HIS A 92 -7.47 25.79 23.86
CA HIS A 92 -8.43 24.78 23.45
C HIS A 92 -9.41 24.49 24.60
N VAL A 93 -10.69 24.35 24.27
CA VAL A 93 -11.75 24.01 25.23
C VAL A 93 -12.38 22.69 24.80
N ASN A 94 -12.62 21.79 25.76
CA ASN A 94 -13.28 20.51 25.53
C ASN A 94 -14.51 20.36 26.43
N ASP A 95 -15.38 21.39 26.42
CA ASP A 95 -16.66 21.39 27.11
C ASP A 95 -17.78 21.81 26.13
N PRO A 96 -18.79 20.96 25.87
CA PRO A 96 -19.88 21.25 24.95
C PRO A 96 -20.70 22.50 25.29
N CYS A 97 -20.77 22.92 26.56
CA CYS A 97 -21.49 24.15 26.93
C CYS A 97 -20.83 25.41 26.37
N PHE A 98 -19.57 25.33 25.95
CA PHE A 98 -18.88 26.46 25.32
C PHE A 98 -19.22 26.61 23.83
N ILE A 99 -19.86 25.63 23.19
CA ILE A 99 -20.20 25.65 21.75
C ILE A 99 -20.98 26.92 21.38
N SER A 100 -22.02 27.27 22.14
CA SER A 100 -22.86 28.44 21.84
C SER A 100 -22.16 29.78 22.01
N GLU A 101 -21.19 29.85 22.93
CA GLU A 101 -20.38 31.07 23.13
C GLU A 101 -19.30 31.17 22.05
N LEU A 102 -18.56 30.09 21.77
CA LEU A 102 -17.48 30.10 20.80
C LEU A 102 -17.99 30.24 19.36
N TYR A 103 -18.93 29.38 18.97
CA TYR A 103 -19.51 29.31 17.63
C TYR A 103 -20.83 30.08 17.55
N SER A 104 -20.77 31.35 17.94
CA SER A 104 -21.93 32.21 18.06
C SER A 104 -22.59 32.57 16.72
N GLY A 105 -23.90 32.74 16.76
CA GLY A 105 -24.73 33.19 15.63
C GLY A 105 -24.56 34.68 15.26
N PRO A 106 -25.49 35.21 14.43
CA PRO A 106 -25.51 36.61 14.04
C PRO A 106 -25.48 37.57 15.25
N GLY A 107 -24.80 38.71 15.12
CA GLY A 107 -24.70 39.73 16.18
C GLY A 107 -23.44 39.63 17.05
N LYS A 108 -22.80 38.45 17.14
CA LYS A 108 -21.50 38.28 17.81
C LYS A 108 -20.38 38.17 16.78
N ARG A 109 -19.41 39.09 16.83
CA ARG A 109 -18.25 39.09 15.93
C ARG A 109 -17.30 37.96 16.29
N ARG A 110 -16.89 37.19 15.27
CA ARG A 110 -15.92 36.10 15.37
C ARG A 110 -14.99 36.12 14.16
N ASP A 111 -13.70 36.25 14.42
CA ASP A 111 -12.62 36.15 13.44
C ASP A 111 -12.07 34.72 13.40
N LYS A 112 -11.49 34.32 12.27
CA LYS A 112 -10.66 33.10 12.22
C LYS A 112 -9.24 33.46 12.64
N TYR A 113 -8.52 32.49 13.19
CA TYR A 113 -7.12 32.67 13.55
C TYR A 113 -6.23 32.75 12.29
N PRO A 114 -5.53 33.88 12.01
CA PRO A 114 -4.76 34.04 10.79
C PRO A 114 -3.69 32.98 10.58
N PHE A 115 -3.00 32.58 11.65
CA PHE A 115 -2.00 31.51 11.63
C PHE A 115 -2.61 30.20 11.12
N TYR A 116 -3.70 29.74 11.73
CA TYR A 116 -4.39 28.53 11.31
C TYR A 116 -4.94 28.64 9.88
N SER A 117 -5.60 29.75 9.52
CA SER A 117 -6.17 29.93 8.19
C SER A 117 -5.12 29.97 7.06
N ALA A 118 -3.85 30.25 7.38
CA ALA A 118 -2.77 30.29 6.42
C ALA A 118 -2.50 28.92 5.79
N GLN A 119 -2.82 27.82 6.50
CA GLN A 119 -2.60 26.45 6.03
C GLN A 119 -3.30 26.15 4.69
N PHE A 120 -4.44 26.79 4.43
CA PHE A 120 -5.19 26.55 3.19
C PHE A 120 -4.59 27.29 1.99
N GLY A 121 -3.79 28.34 2.19
CA GLY A 121 -3.27 29.16 1.09
C GLY A 121 -4.33 29.98 0.32
N LEU A 122 -5.56 30.07 0.85
CA LEU A 122 -6.72 30.67 0.17
C LEU A 122 -7.28 31.90 0.92
N ARG A 123 -6.39 32.80 1.38
CA ARG A 123 -6.75 33.95 2.26
C ARG A 123 -7.83 34.88 1.66
N ASP A 124 -7.98 34.89 0.34
CA ASP A 124 -8.93 35.76 -0.36
C ASP A 124 -10.28 35.09 -0.71
N SER A 125 -10.44 33.80 -0.36
CA SER A 125 -11.71 33.07 -0.43
C SER A 125 -12.58 33.32 0.80
N VAL A 126 -13.89 33.06 0.74
CA VAL A 126 -14.78 33.15 1.92
C VAL A 126 -14.28 32.27 3.07
N GLY A 127 -13.76 31.08 2.76
CA GLY A 127 -13.24 30.12 3.75
C GLY A 127 -11.94 30.57 4.40
N GLY A 128 -11.04 31.21 3.66
CA GLY A 128 -9.74 31.66 4.20
C GLY A 128 -9.77 33.05 4.84
N THR A 129 -10.83 33.84 4.64
CA THR A 129 -10.92 35.23 5.12
C THR A 129 -10.95 35.31 6.67
N PRO A 130 -9.91 35.88 7.33
CA PRO A 130 -9.87 35.94 8.79
C PRO A 130 -10.90 36.90 9.40
N GLY A 131 -10.99 38.14 8.91
CA GLY A 131 -11.83 39.19 9.48
C GLY A 131 -13.34 39.00 9.26
N HIS A 132 -14.14 39.26 10.28
CA HIS A 132 -15.59 39.04 10.30
C HIS A 132 -16.35 39.83 9.24
N ASP A 133 -16.11 41.15 9.13
CA ASP A 133 -16.92 42.01 8.26
C ASP A 133 -16.66 41.70 6.77
N LEU A 134 -15.40 41.49 6.37
CA LEU A 134 -15.05 41.08 5.01
C LEU A 134 -15.58 39.67 4.68
N HIS A 135 -15.47 38.74 5.62
CA HIS A 135 -16.10 37.42 5.47
C HIS A 135 -17.61 37.54 5.28
N ARG A 136 -18.30 38.39 6.05
CA ARG A 136 -19.75 38.60 5.95
C ARG A 136 -20.12 39.12 4.56
N LEU A 137 -19.38 40.09 4.03
CA LEU A 137 -19.56 40.59 2.66
C LEU A 137 -19.48 39.45 1.63
N ARG A 138 -18.39 38.67 1.67
CA ARG A 138 -18.14 37.55 0.75
C ARG A 138 -19.18 36.44 0.88
N ARG A 139 -19.52 36.06 2.12
CA ARG A 139 -20.52 35.02 2.42
C ARG A 139 -21.92 35.42 1.96
N ASN A 140 -22.32 36.67 2.15
CA ASN A 140 -23.65 37.14 1.76
C ASN A 140 -23.87 37.03 0.25
N ALA A 141 -22.83 37.28 -0.56
CA ALA A 141 -22.89 37.11 -2.01
C ALA A 141 -23.08 35.63 -2.44
N LEU A 142 -22.71 34.67 -1.60
CA LEU A 142 -22.80 33.24 -1.90
C LEU A 142 -24.00 32.53 -1.26
N SER A 143 -24.51 33.03 -0.12
CA SER A 143 -25.42 32.28 0.75
C SER A 143 -26.72 31.84 0.09
N HIS A 144 -27.21 32.59 -0.90
CA HIS A 144 -28.45 32.25 -1.61
C HIS A 144 -28.30 31.03 -2.53
N PHE A 145 -27.11 30.76 -3.07
CA PHE A 145 -26.80 29.54 -3.84
C PHE A 145 -26.87 28.29 -2.97
N PHE A 146 -26.42 28.38 -1.72
CA PHE A 146 -26.41 27.22 -0.82
C PHE A 146 -27.63 27.15 0.11
N SER A 147 -28.69 27.89 -0.21
CA SER A 147 -29.98 27.78 0.49
C SER A 147 -30.67 26.45 0.15
N LYS A 148 -31.48 25.91 1.07
CA LYS A 148 -32.24 24.67 0.83
C LYS A 148 -33.03 24.73 -0.48
N ALA A 149 -33.72 25.84 -0.73
CA ALA A 149 -34.49 26.05 -1.96
C ALA A 149 -33.63 26.08 -3.24
N ALA A 150 -32.39 26.57 -3.17
CA ALA A 150 -31.49 26.57 -4.31
C ALA A 150 -30.93 25.17 -4.59
N ILE A 151 -30.56 24.43 -3.55
CA ILE A 151 -30.10 23.04 -3.68
C ILE A 151 -31.23 22.12 -4.14
N THR A 152 -32.47 22.33 -3.70
CA THR A 152 -33.63 21.58 -4.21
C THR A 152 -33.81 21.71 -5.73
N ARG A 153 -33.39 22.83 -6.34
CA ARG A 153 -33.39 22.97 -7.81
C ARG A 153 -32.28 22.17 -8.50
N LEU A 154 -31.27 21.70 -7.76
CA LEU A 154 -30.18 20.87 -8.26
C LEU A 154 -30.45 19.37 -8.11
N GLU A 155 -31.54 18.97 -7.45
CA GLU A 155 -31.88 17.55 -7.25
C GLU A 155 -31.80 16.72 -8.53
N PRO A 156 -32.30 17.18 -9.70
CA PRO A 156 -32.17 16.42 -10.95
C PRO A 156 -30.72 16.17 -11.35
N ILE A 157 -29.81 17.12 -11.13
CA ILE A 157 -28.38 16.97 -11.43
C ILE A 157 -27.76 15.96 -10.48
N ILE A 158 -27.99 16.10 -9.17
CA ILE A 158 -27.45 15.19 -8.15
C ILE A 158 -27.91 13.77 -8.44
N GLN A 159 -29.21 13.59 -8.68
CA GLN A 159 -29.79 12.29 -9.00
C GLN A 159 -29.22 11.69 -10.28
N GLN A 160 -29.03 12.49 -11.33
CA GLN A 160 -28.38 12.03 -12.55
C GLN A 160 -26.95 11.54 -12.30
N LYS A 161 -26.16 12.22 -11.45
CA LYS A 161 -24.80 11.78 -11.11
C LYS A 161 -24.80 10.53 -10.23
N VAL A 162 -25.76 10.38 -9.30
CA VAL A 162 -25.93 9.16 -8.49
C VAL A 162 -26.32 7.96 -9.36
N GLU A 163 -27.25 8.13 -10.29
CA GLU A 163 -27.63 7.13 -11.30
C GLU A 163 -26.40 6.68 -12.11
N LYS A 164 -25.64 7.66 -12.61
CA LYS A 164 -24.45 7.41 -13.40
C LYS A 164 -23.37 6.68 -12.59
N LEU A 165 -23.18 7.04 -11.32
CA LEU A 165 -22.28 6.34 -10.40
C LEU A 165 -22.72 4.88 -10.21
N ALA A 166 -24.00 4.63 -9.92
CA ALA A 166 -24.53 3.27 -9.78
C ALA A 166 -24.29 2.43 -11.05
N SER A 167 -24.59 3.02 -12.21
CA SER A 167 -24.35 2.39 -13.53
C SER A 167 -22.87 2.10 -13.82
N GLN A 168 -21.94 2.94 -13.34
CA GLN A 168 -20.50 2.71 -13.48
C GLN A 168 -19.99 1.63 -12.55
N LEU A 169 -20.50 1.57 -11.31
CA LEU A 169 -20.16 0.55 -10.34
C LEU A 169 -20.62 -0.84 -10.81
N GLU A 170 -21.82 -0.94 -11.38
CA GLU A 170 -22.30 -2.20 -11.99
C GLU A 170 -21.42 -2.65 -13.16
N ARG A 171 -20.98 -1.71 -14.02
CA ARG A 171 -20.06 -2.03 -15.12
C ARG A 171 -18.69 -2.46 -14.63
N HIS A 172 -18.15 -1.82 -13.59
CA HIS A 172 -16.88 -2.21 -12.97
C HIS A 172 -16.92 -3.60 -12.37
N ALA A 173 -18.01 -3.93 -11.68
CA ALA A 173 -18.21 -5.26 -11.08
C ALA A 173 -18.10 -6.38 -12.12
N GLN A 174 -18.44 -6.09 -13.38
CA GLN A 174 -18.36 -7.04 -14.49
C GLN A 174 -16.99 -7.08 -15.18
N THR A 175 -16.05 -6.17 -14.89
CA THR A 175 -14.88 -5.95 -15.76
C THR A 175 -13.53 -5.72 -15.07
N ILE A 176 -13.46 -5.06 -13.91
CA ILE A 176 -12.21 -4.39 -13.44
C ILE A 176 -11.83 -4.70 -11.97
N GLY A 177 -12.67 -5.40 -11.21
CA GLY A 177 -12.38 -5.78 -9.81
C GLY A 177 -12.87 -4.75 -8.77
N PRO A 178 -12.31 -4.74 -7.54
CA PRO A 178 -12.79 -3.87 -6.46
C PRO A 178 -12.58 -2.38 -6.77
N VAL A 179 -13.53 -1.54 -6.35
CA VAL A 179 -13.53 -0.09 -6.63
C VAL A 179 -13.20 0.71 -5.37
N PRO A 180 -12.19 1.61 -5.39
CA PRO A 180 -11.98 2.59 -4.33
C PRO A 180 -13.14 3.59 -4.26
N LEU A 181 -13.95 3.48 -3.21
CA LEU A 181 -15.14 4.34 -3.03
C LEU A 181 -14.80 5.82 -2.86
N THR A 182 -13.65 6.15 -2.27
CA THR A 182 -13.16 7.54 -2.16
C THR A 182 -13.02 8.20 -3.52
N THR A 183 -12.40 7.52 -4.48
CA THR A 183 -12.23 7.99 -5.87
C THR A 183 -13.58 8.09 -6.57
N ALA A 184 -14.43 7.08 -6.47
CA ALA A 184 -15.73 7.05 -7.14
C ALA A 184 -16.68 8.15 -6.63
N PHE A 185 -16.76 8.36 -5.32
CA PHE A 185 -17.53 9.46 -4.73
C PHE A 185 -16.89 10.82 -5.00
N SER A 186 -15.56 10.92 -5.06
CA SER A 186 -14.88 12.15 -5.48
C SER A 186 -15.26 12.54 -6.92
N CYS A 187 -15.34 11.58 -7.85
CA CYS A 187 -15.84 11.86 -9.20
C CYS A 187 -17.26 12.43 -9.19
N MET A 188 -18.16 11.80 -8.43
CA MET A 188 -19.56 12.21 -8.34
C MET A 188 -19.69 13.63 -7.80
N THR A 189 -19.10 13.89 -6.65
CA THR A 189 -19.15 15.17 -5.95
C THR A 189 -18.47 16.27 -6.76
N THR A 190 -17.36 15.98 -7.45
CA THR A 190 -16.70 16.89 -8.40
C THR A 190 -17.63 17.27 -9.54
N ASP A 191 -18.26 16.28 -10.19
CA ASP A 191 -19.16 16.52 -11.32
C ASP A 191 -20.39 17.35 -10.90
N VAL A 192 -20.93 17.12 -9.70
CA VAL A 192 -22.03 17.93 -9.14
C VAL A 192 -21.58 19.38 -8.90
N VAL A 193 -20.48 19.59 -8.16
CA VAL A 193 -20.08 20.95 -7.76
C VAL A 193 -19.58 21.78 -8.94
N THR A 194 -18.90 21.16 -9.91
CA THR A 194 -18.41 21.87 -11.12
C THR A 194 -19.56 22.26 -12.05
N GLU A 195 -20.54 21.36 -12.22
CA GLU A 195 -21.76 21.68 -12.96
C GLU A 195 -22.54 22.81 -12.28
N TYR A 196 -22.63 22.80 -10.95
CA TYR A 196 -23.29 23.89 -10.24
C TYR A 196 -22.52 25.22 -10.30
N ALA A 197 -21.20 25.18 -10.17
CA ALA A 197 -20.35 26.36 -10.12
C ALA A 197 -20.18 27.04 -11.49
N PHE A 198 -20.09 26.26 -12.57
CA PHE A 198 -19.68 26.73 -13.90
C PHE A 198 -20.63 26.34 -15.04
N ALA A 199 -21.72 25.58 -14.78
CA ALA A 199 -22.53 24.92 -15.83
C ALA A 199 -21.67 24.06 -16.77
N LYS A 200 -20.61 23.46 -16.21
CA LYS A 200 -19.67 22.57 -16.89
C LYS A 200 -19.28 21.45 -15.94
N SER A 201 -19.69 20.24 -16.26
CA SER A 201 -19.23 19.01 -15.60
C SER A 201 -17.88 18.59 -16.16
N TYR A 202 -16.98 18.15 -15.30
CA TYR A 202 -15.71 17.53 -15.72
C TYR A 202 -15.91 16.12 -16.28
N ASN A 203 -17.06 15.53 -15.97
CA ASN A 203 -17.47 14.22 -16.46
C ASN A 203 -16.52 13.11 -16.01
N PHE A 204 -15.98 13.22 -14.80
CA PHE A 204 -15.10 12.19 -14.25
C PHE A 204 -15.83 10.86 -14.05
N LEU A 205 -17.15 10.89 -13.83
CA LEU A 205 -17.98 9.70 -13.81
C LEU A 205 -18.11 8.99 -15.18
N ASP A 206 -17.69 9.58 -16.30
CA ASP A 206 -17.66 8.85 -17.58
C ASP A 206 -16.50 7.85 -17.65
N SER A 207 -15.44 8.07 -16.87
CA SER A 207 -14.28 7.21 -16.88
C SER A 207 -14.59 5.82 -16.31
N PRO A 208 -14.21 4.74 -17.02
CA PRO A 208 -14.35 3.37 -16.54
C PRO A 208 -13.29 2.99 -15.49
N THR A 209 -12.44 3.92 -15.05
CA THR A 209 -11.49 3.70 -13.94
C THR A 209 -11.61 4.77 -12.87
N PHE A 210 -12.62 5.66 -12.98
CA PHE A 210 -12.75 6.87 -12.18
C PHE A 210 -11.54 7.81 -12.24
N GLU A 211 -10.71 7.68 -13.29
CA GLU A 211 -9.57 8.55 -13.59
C GLU A 211 -9.76 9.24 -14.95
N PRO A 212 -9.44 10.54 -15.09
CA PRO A 212 -8.77 11.40 -14.12
C PRO A 212 -9.66 11.83 -12.95
N ASN A 213 -9.06 12.05 -11.78
CA ASN A 213 -9.71 12.57 -10.58
C ASN A 213 -8.96 13.78 -9.99
N ILE A 214 -9.59 14.52 -9.08
CA ILE A 214 -8.95 15.58 -8.27
C ILE A 214 -8.75 15.19 -6.79
N HIS A 215 -9.17 13.99 -6.39
CA HIS A 215 -8.96 13.44 -5.04
C HIS A 215 -7.50 13.55 -4.61
N ASP A 216 -6.57 13.01 -5.41
CA ASP A 216 -5.14 13.01 -5.10
C ASP A 216 -4.56 14.42 -5.00
N ALA A 217 -5.00 15.33 -5.87
CA ALA A 217 -4.59 16.73 -5.82
C ALA A 217 -5.06 17.42 -4.52
N ILE A 218 -6.29 17.18 -4.07
CA ILE A 218 -6.83 17.76 -2.83
C ILE A 218 -6.15 17.13 -1.60
N SER A 219 -5.93 15.82 -1.61
CA SER A 219 -5.19 15.08 -0.58
C SER A 219 -3.75 15.60 -0.45
N ALA A 220 -3.05 15.81 -1.57
CA ALA A 220 -1.73 16.43 -1.60
C ALA A 220 -1.73 17.85 -1.00
N GLY A 221 -2.73 18.66 -1.35
CA GLY A 221 -2.93 19.99 -0.76
C GLY A 221 -3.07 19.95 0.76
N SER A 222 -3.78 18.94 1.29
CA SER A 222 -3.98 18.74 2.73
C SER A 222 -2.69 18.35 3.47
N LEU A 223 -1.83 17.54 2.85
CA LEU A 223 -0.49 17.22 3.40
C LEU A 223 0.42 18.46 3.42
N ILE A 224 0.39 19.26 2.36
CA ILE A 224 1.16 20.52 2.27
C ILE A 224 0.66 21.54 3.28
N ALA A 225 -0.64 21.56 3.60
CA ALA A 225 -1.25 22.55 4.51
C ALA A 225 -0.56 22.61 5.87
N VAL A 226 -0.17 21.45 6.43
CA VAL A 226 0.52 21.36 7.73
C VAL A 226 1.83 22.14 7.73
N TRP A 227 2.58 22.07 6.63
CA TRP A 227 3.84 22.78 6.43
C TRP A 227 3.60 24.25 6.07
N GLN A 228 2.65 24.52 5.18
CA GLN A 228 2.27 25.87 4.77
C GLN A 228 1.88 26.77 5.94
N LYS A 229 1.26 26.20 6.99
CA LYS A 229 0.92 26.91 8.23
C LYS A 229 2.15 27.52 8.91
N GLN A 230 3.27 26.80 8.93
CA GLN A 230 4.53 27.26 9.54
C GLN A 230 5.38 28.08 8.57
N PHE A 231 5.38 27.68 7.30
CA PHE A 231 6.24 28.21 6.25
C PHE A 231 5.38 28.76 5.12
N THR A 232 4.87 29.98 5.28
CA THR A 232 3.89 30.57 4.35
C THR A 232 4.45 30.82 2.94
N TRP A 233 5.76 30.70 2.75
CA TRP A 233 6.44 30.82 1.46
C TRP A 233 6.35 29.55 0.60
N ILE A 234 6.01 28.38 1.16
CA ILE A 234 5.98 27.10 0.43
C ILE A 234 5.03 27.16 -0.77
N LEU A 235 3.75 27.51 -0.57
CA LEU A 235 2.78 27.55 -1.66
C LEU A 235 3.10 28.59 -2.74
N PRO A 236 3.50 29.85 -2.40
CA PRO A 236 4.00 30.79 -3.39
C PRO A 236 5.18 30.23 -4.21
N THR A 237 6.12 29.54 -3.58
CA THR A 237 7.25 28.90 -4.27
C THR A 237 6.78 27.79 -5.20
N ILE A 238 5.92 26.88 -4.74
CA ILE A 238 5.34 25.81 -5.58
C ILE A 238 4.68 26.40 -6.82
N ASN A 239 3.83 27.42 -6.64
CA ASN A 239 3.11 28.05 -7.75
C ASN A 239 4.01 28.84 -8.73
N ALA A 240 5.23 29.20 -8.32
CA ALA A 240 6.19 29.89 -9.18
C ALA A 240 7.06 28.92 -9.99
N LEU A 241 7.14 27.64 -9.62
CA LEU A 241 7.96 26.65 -10.30
C LEU A 241 7.26 26.12 -11.57
N PRO A 242 8.01 25.85 -12.66
CA PRO A 242 7.47 25.19 -13.83
C PRO A 242 6.91 23.80 -13.51
N GLN A 243 5.80 23.43 -14.14
CA GLN A 243 5.13 22.14 -13.91
C GLN A 243 6.05 20.93 -14.14
N CYS A 244 6.95 21.00 -15.13
CA CYS A 244 7.92 19.93 -15.38
C CYS A 244 8.86 19.72 -14.19
N LEU A 245 9.40 20.81 -13.63
CA LEU A 245 10.29 20.74 -12.47
C LEU A 245 9.54 20.26 -11.22
N LEU A 246 8.31 20.73 -11.00
CA LEU A 246 7.46 20.25 -9.90
C LEU A 246 7.22 18.75 -9.99
N ARG A 247 6.90 18.21 -11.19
CA ARG A 247 6.69 16.76 -11.35
C ARG A 247 7.94 15.93 -11.02
N HIS A 248 9.13 16.47 -11.27
CA HIS A 248 10.39 15.80 -10.89
C HIS A 248 10.66 15.87 -9.38
N ILE A 249 10.24 16.94 -8.70
CA ILE A 249 10.42 17.10 -7.25
C ILE A 249 9.36 16.31 -6.47
N SER A 250 8.10 16.43 -6.89
CA SER A 250 6.93 15.80 -6.25
C SER A 250 5.75 15.81 -7.21
N SER A 251 5.33 14.63 -7.66
CA SER A 251 4.12 14.46 -8.48
C SER A 251 2.87 15.05 -7.81
N GLN A 252 2.72 14.83 -6.51
CA GLN A 252 1.62 15.33 -5.66
C GLN A 252 1.57 16.86 -5.62
N ALA A 253 2.71 17.52 -5.40
CA ALA A 253 2.76 18.99 -5.43
C ALA A 253 2.44 19.53 -6.83
N ALA A 254 2.84 18.80 -7.87
CA ALA A 254 2.55 19.15 -9.25
C ALA A 254 1.04 19.04 -9.56
N GLU A 255 0.36 17.99 -9.09
CA GLU A 255 -1.09 17.84 -9.25
C GLU A 255 -1.87 18.93 -8.52
N TYR A 256 -1.46 19.26 -7.30
CA TYR A 256 -2.07 20.37 -6.56
C TYR A 256 -1.85 21.72 -7.26
N ALA A 257 -0.65 22.00 -7.74
CA ALA A 257 -0.36 23.22 -8.51
C ALA A 257 -1.18 23.30 -9.81
N LYS A 258 -1.33 22.16 -10.50
CA LYS A 258 -2.17 22.04 -11.70
C LYS A 258 -3.63 22.36 -11.36
N PHE A 259 -4.18 21.81 -10.28
CA PHE A 259 -5.54 22.13 -9.84
C PHE A 259 -5.73 23.64 -9.60
N GLN A 260 -4.79 24.31 -8.94
CA GLN A 260 -4.86 25.77 -8.78
C GLN A 260 -4.82 26.51 -10.12
N GLN A 261 -3.98 26.04 -11.05
CA GLN A 261 -3.87 26.64 -12.37
C GLN A 261 -5.14 26.45 -13.21
N ASP A 262 -5.74 25.27 -13.17
CA ASP A 262 -6.99 24.95 -13.86
C ASP A 262 -8.13 25.85 -13.35
N MET A 263 -8.20 26.09 -12.02
CA MET A 263 -9.14 27.04 -11.43
C MET A 263 -8.90 28.48 -11.91
N ARG A 264 -7.66 28.94 -12.03
CA ARG A 264 -7.34 30.27 -12.57
C ARG A 264 -7.80 30.41 -14.03
N VAL A 265 -7.56 29.38 -14.83
CA VAL A 265 -7.94 29.35 -16.25
C VAL A 265 -9.47 29.35 -16.39
N GLU A 266 -10.19 28.52 -15.64
CA GLU A 266 -11.65 28.44 -15.74
C GLU A 266 -12.31 29.79 -15.37
N LEU A 267 -11.84 30.44 -14.29
CA LEU A 267 -12.35 31.75 -13.90
C LEU A 267 -11.96 32.86 -14.89
N ALA A 268 -10.79 32.79 -15.50
CA ALA A 268 -10.40 33.72 -16.57
C ALA A 268 -11.31 33.56 -17.80
N ASN A 269 -11.60 32.32 -18.18
CA ASN A 269 -12.51 32.00 -19.28
C ASN A 269 -13.92 32.52 -19.01
N GLU A 270 -14.43 32.36 -17.78
CA GLU A 270 -15.76 32.85 -17.41
C GLU A 270 -15.84 34.38 -17.48
N LYS A 271 -14.82 35.10 -16.99
CA LYS A 271 -14.73 36.55 -17.15
C LYS A 271 -14.69 36.96 -18.63
N ALA A 272 -13.97 36.22 -19.47
CA ALA A 272 -13.90 36.50 -20.89
C ALA A 272 -15.26 36.29 -21.60
N LYS A 273 -16.02 35.23 -21.24
CA LYS A 273 -17.38 35.01 -21.75
C LYS A 273 -18.32 36.16 -21.38
N ILE A 274 -18.29 36.59 -20.12
CA ILE A 274 -19.11 37.72 -19.63
C ILE A 274 -18.75 39.00 -20.36
N ALA A 275 -17.46 39.27 -20.57
CA ALA A 275 -17.01 40.44 -21.33
C ALA A 275 -17.47 40.44 -22.80
N ARG A 276 -17.68 39.25 -23.39
CA ARG A 276 -18.28 39.09 -24.74
C ARG A 276 -19.81 39.15 -24.74
N GLY A 277 -20.44 39.34 -23.58
CA GLY A 277 -21.90 39.39 -23.45
C GLY A 277 -22.58 38.01 -23.53
N GLU A 278 -21.81 36.92 -23.42
CA GLU A 278 -22.36 35.57 -23.41
C GLU A 278 -23.10 35.32 -22.08
N LYS A 279 -24.31 34.77 -22.18
CA LYS A 279 -25.10 34.33 -21.01
C LYS A 279 -24.98 32.81 -20.86
N PRO A 280 -25.02 32.28 -19.62
CA PRO A 280 -25.01 30.84 -19.40
C PRO A 280 -26.16 30.17 -20.13
N LYS A 281 -25.89 29.02 -20.76
CA LYS A 281 -26.87 28.23 -21.53
C LYS A 281 -27.93 27.56 -20.64
N SER A 282 -27.62 27.34 -19.36
CA SER A 282 -28.54 26.71 -18.40
C SER A 282 -29.57 27.71 -17.88
N ALA A 283 -30.80 27.22 -17.65
CA ALA A 283 -31.85 27.96 -16.95
C ALA A 283 -31.46 28.30 -15.50
N SER A 284 -30.51 27.57 -14.90
CA SER A 284 -29.91 27.89 -13.60
C SER A 284 -28.69 28.80 -13.78
N ARG A 285 -28.75 30.01 -13.23
CA ARG A 285 -27.59 30.91 -13.19
C ARG A 285 -26.50 30.33 -12.30
N THR A 286 -25.27 30.26 -12.81
CA THR A 286 -24.14 29.62 -12.11
C THR A 286 -23.57 30.53 -11.02
N ILE A 287 -22.91 29.92 -10.04
CA ILE A 287 -22.32 30.67 -8.90
C ILE A 287 -21.38 31.77 -9.42
N PHE A 288 -20.42 31.41 -10.27
CA PHE A 288 -19.38 32.37 -10.67
C PHE A 288 -19.85 33.41 -11.68
N TYR A 289 -20.84 33.09 -12.53
CA TYR A 289 -21.47 34.09 -13.39
C TYR A 289 -22.11 35.21 -12.55
N GLU A 290 -22.87 34.84 -11.53
CA GLU A 290 -23.56 35.78 -10.65
C GLU A 290 -22.62 36.54 -9.71
N LEU A 291 -21.55 35.92 -9.21
CA LEU A 291 -20.55 36.65 -8.42
C LEU A 291 -19.84 37.74 -9.24
N LEU A 292 -19.58 37.46 -10.52
CA LEU A 292 -18.88 38.39 -11.41
C LEU A 292 -19.79 39.49 -11.94
N THR A 293 -21.09 39.22 -12.12
CA THR A 293 -22.08 40.19 -12.61
C THR A 293 -22.85 40.91 -11.50
N GLY A 294 -22.84 40.36 -10.29
CA GLY A 294 -23.62 40.83 -9.15
C GLY A 294 -23.03 42.06 -8.43
N PRO A 295 -23.60 42.42 -7.27
CA PRO A 295 -23.32 43.68 -6.58
C PRO A 295 -22.02 43.67 -5.75
N LEU A 296 -21.16 42.68 -5.92
CA LEU A 296 -19.85 42.67 -5.26
C LEU A 296 -19.01 43.87 -5.74
N PRO A 297 -18.20 44.48 -4.85
CA PRO A 297 -17.23 45.49 -5.26
C PRO A 297 -16.26 44.97 -6.33
N GLU A 298 -15.77 45.85 -7.20
CA GLU A 298 -14.90 45.46 -8.32
C GLU A 298 -13.55 44.85 -7.85
N GLU A 299 -13.04 45.26 -6.70
CA GLU A 299 -11.87 44.64 -6.06
C GLU A 299 -12.10 43.17 -5.71
N GLU A 300 -13.33 42.79 -5.33
CA GLU A 300 -13.71 41.42 -4.99
C GLU A 300 -13.95 40.56 -6.25
N LYS A 301 -14.06 41.18 -7.44
CA LYS A 301 -14.24 40.48 -8.72
C LYS A 301 -12.93 40.25 -9.48
N ARG A 302 -11.80 40.73 -8.95
CA ARG A 302 -10.48 40.58 -9.61
C ARG A 302 -10.11 39.10 -9.74
N LEU A 303 -9.43 38.76 -10.85
CA LEU A 303 -9.08 37.36 -11.13
C LEU A 303 -8.26 36.76 -10.00
N ASN A 304 -7.22 37.48 -9.53
CA ASN A 304 -6.30 37.10 -8.45
C ASN A 304 -6.98 36.81 -7.09
N ARG A 305 -8.21 37.31 -6.89
CA ARG A 305 -9.09 36.98 -5.77
C ARG A 305 -9.96 35.78 -6.13
N ILE A 306 -10.80 35.92 -7.16
CA ILE A 306 -11.95 35.02 -7.37
C ILE A 306 -11.55 33.59 -7.70
N TRP A 307 -10.35 33.36 -8.25
CA TRP A 307 -9.84 31.99 -8.46
C TRP A 307 -9.72 31.19 -7.16
N GLN A 308 -9.40 31.86 -6.03
CA GLN A 308 -9.33 31.20 -4.72
C GLN A 308 -10.72 30.80 -4.22
N GLU A 309 -11.75 31.59 -4.57
CA GLU A 309 -13.15 31.24 -4.30
C GLU A 309 -13.57 30.02 -5.14
N GLY A 310 -13.15 29.95 -6.41
CA GLY A 310 -13.28 28.77 -7.28
C GLY A 310 -12.68 27.52 -6.66
N GLN A 311 -11.40 27.59 -6.29
CA GLN A 311 -10.71 26.47 -5.66
C GLN A 311 -11.39 26.04 -4.36
N LEU A 312 -11.82 26.98 -3.52
CA LEU A 312 -12.52 26.64 -2.29
C LEU A 312 -13.85 25.94 -2.55
N VAL A 313 -14.69 26.46 -3.45
CA VAL A 313 -16.01 25.87 -3.74
C VAL A 313 -15.86 24.47 -4.31
N VAL A 314 -14.99 24.27 -5.31
CA VAL A 314 -14.77 22.97 -5.93
C VAL A 314 -14.09 22.00 -4.97
N GLY A 315 -12.98 22.41 -4.34
CA GLY A 315 -12.20 21.54 -3.46
C GLY A 315 -12.97 21.13 -2.19
N ALA A 316 -13.64 22.09 -1.54
CA ALA A 316 -14.41 21.78 -0.33
C ALA A 316 -15.70 21.00 -0.62
N GLY A 317 -16.34 21.23 -1.77
CA GLY A 317 -17.54 20.49 -2.19
C GLY A 317 -17.27 19.04 -2.60
N THR A 318 -16.05 18.77 -3.07
CA THR A 318 -15.63 17.43 -3.52
C THR A 318 -15.26 16.53 -2.35
N GLU A 319 -14.09 16.77 -1.74
CA GLU A 319 -13.44 15.77 -0.88
C GLU A 319 -14.20 15.53 0.42
N THR A 320 -14.75 16.59 1.02
CA THR A 320 -15.46 16.46 2.31
C THR A 320 -16.74 15.64 2.20
N THR A 321 -17.48 15.81 1.10
CA THR A 321 -18.71 15.06 0.83
C THR A 321 -18.38 13.63 0.42
N ALA A 322 -17.34 13.44 -0.40
CA ALA A 322 -16.86 12.12 -0.81
C ALA A 322 -16.41 11.27 0.38
N TRP A 323 -15.67 11.86 1.33
CA TRP A 323 -15.28 11.18 2.57
C TRP A 323 -16.49 10.81 3.43
N ALA A 324 -17.45 11.73 3.61
CA ALA A 324 -18.66 11.45 4.39
C ALA A 324 -19.51 10.32 3.77
N LEU A 325 -19.65 10.29 2.44
CA LEU A 325 -20.29 9.19 1.71
C LEU A 325 -19.53 7.87 1.91
N THR A 326 -18.20 7.89 1.77
CA THR A 326 -17.33 6.71 1.93
C THR A 326 -17.44 6.11 3.33
N ALA A 327 -17.21 6.92 4.37
CA ALA A 327 -17.26 6.44 5.76
C ALA A 327 -18.66 5.92 6.11
N THR A 328 -19.72 6.62 5.70
CA THR A 328 -21.10 6.18 5.95
C THR A 328 -21.38 4.84 5.26
N LEU A 329 -21.01 4.69 4.00
CA LEU A 329 -21.23 3.45 3.26
C LEU A 329 -20.39 2.29 3.83
N PHE A 330 -19.16 2.55 4.25
CA PHE A 330 -18.33 1.55 4.93
C PHE A 330 -19.05 0.98 6.16
N TYR A 331 -19.52 1.83 7.08
CA TYR A 331 -20.19 1.37 8.30
C TYR A 331 -21.54 0.69 8.04
N ILE A 332 -22.23 1.03 6.95
CA ILE A 332 -23.42 0.30 6.52
C ILE A 332 -23.04 -1.12 6.07
N LEU A 333 -21.98 -1.28 5.27
CA LEU A 333 -21.57 -2.59 4.73
C LEU A 333 -20.87 -3.47 5.77
N ASP A 334 -20.18 -2.88 6.73
CA ASP A 334 -19.54 -3.58 7.87
C ASP A 334 -20.56 -4.16 8.85
N ASN A 335 -21.82 -3.68 8.81
CA ASN A 335 -22.87 -4.12 9.72
C ASN A 335 -24.12 -4.62 8.96
N PRO A 336 -24.28 -5.95 8.79
CA PRO A 336 -25.40 -6.55 8.06
C PRO A 336 -26.79 -6.16 8.61
N ASP A 337 -26.92 -5.94 9.92
CA ASP A 337 -28.20 -5.56 10.54
C ASP A 337 -28.60 -4.14 10.14
N ILE A 338 -27.63 -3.21 10.10
CA ILE A 338 -27.85 -1.84 9.65
C ILE A 338 -28.23 -1.84 8.17
N LEU A 339 -27.50 -2.56 7.33
CA LEU A 339 -27.79 -2.69 5.91
C LEU A 339 -29.20 -3.28 5.67
N SER A 340 -29.54 -4.36 6.37
CA SER A 340 -30.83 -5.05 6.24
C SER A 340 -31.99 -4.13 6.62
N ARG A 341 -31.90 -3.47 7.80
CA ARG A 341 -32.93 -2.56 8.28
C ARG A 341 -33.09 -1.33 7.37
N LEU A 342 -31.98 -0.75 6.91
CA LEU A 342 -32.01 0.37 5.98
C LEU A 342 -32.64 -0.01 4.65
N ARG A 343 -32.29 -1.17 4.09
CA ARG A 343 -32.90 -1.69 2.86
C ARG A 343 -34.39 -1.95 3.02
N GLN A 344 -34.84 -2.48 4.16
CA GLN A 344 -36.26 -2.70 4.43
C GLN A 344 -37.04 -1.39 4.45
N GLU A 345 -36.53 -0.36 5.12
CA GLU A 345 -37.21 0.94 5.17
C GLU A 345 -37.23 1.62 3.79
N LEU A 346 -36.11 1.55 3.05
CA LEU A 346 -36.00 2.08 1.69
C LEU A 346 -36.89 1.35 0.68
N SER A 347 -37.09 0.04 0.80
CA SER A 347 -37.94 -0.72 -0.12
C SER A 347 -39.43 -0.41 0.07
N VAL A 348 -39.85 -0.09 1.30
CA VAL A 348 -41.21 0.37 1.60
C VAL A 348 -41.43 1.80 1.09
N ALA A 349 -40.46 2.69 1.33
CA ALA A 349 -40.57 4.09 0.92
C ALA A 349 -40.37 4.28 -0.60
N ILE A 350 -39.58 3.41 -1.24
CA ILE A 350 -39.21 3.47 -2.66
C ILE A 350 -39.44 2.08 -3.28
N PRO A 351 -40.70 1.71 -3.58
CA PRO A 351 -41.01 0.37 -4.11
C PRO A 351 -40.29 0.05 -5.42
N ASP A 352 -40.21 1.01 -6.34
CA ASP A 352 -39.45 0.90 -7.58
C ASP A 352 -38.05 1.53 -7.42
N PRO A 353 -36.94 0.75 -7.49
CA PRO A 353 -35.58 1.28 -7.39
C PRO A 353 -35.20 2.31 -8.46
N ASN A 354 -35.94 2.35 -9.58
CA ASN A 354 -35.71 3.28 -10.68
C ASN A 354 -36.58 4.55 -10.59
N GLN A 355 -37.50 4.62 -9.62
CA GLN A 355 -38.33 5.79 -9.41
C GLN A 355 -37.47 6.99 -8.99
N GLN A 356 -37.85 8.18 -9.49
CA GLN A 356 -37.26 9.41 -8.99
C GLN A 356 -37.85 9.80 -7.63
N VAL A 357 -36.98 10.05 -6.66
CA VAL A 357 -37.36 10.43 -5.29
C VAL A 357 -36.67 11.74 -4.94
N SER A 358 -37.43 12.68 -4.41
CA SER A 358 -36.90 13.98 -4.00
C SER A 358 -36.01 13.87 -2.76
N TRP A 359 -35.13 14.87 -2.57
CA TRP A 359 -34.34 14.95 -1.33
C TRP A 359 -35.24 14.99 -0.09
N THR A 360 -36.35 15.73 -0.16
CA THR A 360 -37.24 15.92 1.00
C THR A 360 -37.92 14.60 1.39
N GLU A 361 -38.27 13.75 0.43
CA GLU A 361 -38.81 12.42 0.71
C GLU A 361 -37.77 11.53 1.40
N LEU A 362 -36.54 11.50 0.89
CA LEU A 362 -35.43 10.75 1.50
C LEU A 362 -35.09 11.26 2.91
N GLU A 363 -35.08 12.58 3.13
CA GLU A 363 -34.80 13.19 4.43
C GLU A 363 -35.84 12.81 5.50
N ASN A 364 -37.07 12.53 5.08
CA ASN A 364 -38.17 12.14 5.98
C ASN A 364 -38.18 10.65 6.34
N ILE A 365 -37.33 9.82 5.72
CA ILE A 365 -37.16 8.41 6.04
C ILE A 365 -36.38 8.28 7.37
N PRO A 366 -37.01 7.84 8.49
CA PRO A 366 -36.42 7.96 9.82
C PRO A 366 -35.06 7.27 10.00
N TYR A 367 -34.93 6.01 9.58
CA TYR A 367 -33.68 5.27 9.77
C TYR A 367 -32.59 5.73 8.80
N LEU A 368 -32.91 6.08 7.54
CA LEU A 368 -31.94 6.73 6.63
C LEU A 368 -31.38 8.04 7.23
N ASN A 369 -32.26 8.88 7.79
CA ASN A 369 -31.87 10.13 8.43
C ASN A 369 -30.95 9.88 9.64
N ALA A 370 -31.27 8.87 10.44
CA ALA A 370 -30.43 8.41 11.55
C ALA A 370 -29.05 7.93 11.10
N VAL A 371 -28.99 7.08 10.06
CA VAL A 371 -27.75 6.57 9.46
C VAL A 371 -26.87 7.71 8.95
N ILE A 372 -27.44 8.67 8.23
CA ILE A 372 -26.68 9.83 7.69
C ILE A 372 -26.14 10.71 8.81
N SER A 373 -26.90 10.86 9.91
CA SER A 373 -26.41 11.68 11.04
C SER A 373 -25.32 10.99 11.84
N GLU A 374 -25.37 9.67 11.96
CA GLU A 374 -24.26 8.91 12.52
C GLU A 374 -23.05 8.93 11.58
N GLY A 375 -23.26 8.89 10.27
CA GLY A 375 -22.24 9.12 9.24
C GLY A 375 -21.57 10.49 9.36
N PHE A 376 -22.34 11.56 9.56
CA PHE A 376 -21.79 12.90 9.83
C PHE A 376 -21.02 12.97 11.15
N ARG A 377 -21.42 12.22 12.17
CA ARG A 377 -20.69 12.15 13.44
C ARG A 377 -19.32 11.51 13.26
N LEU A 378 -19.26 10.35 12.59
CA LEU A 378 -18.04 9.55 12.46
C LEU A 378 -17.16 9.89 11.25
N SER A 379 -17.65 10.71 10.30
CA SER A 379 -16.79 11.33 9.27
C SER A 379 -16.04 12.57 9.76
N TYR A 380 -16.47 13.15 10.90
CA TYR A 380 -15.91 14.33 11.60
C TYR A 380 -15.82 15.65 10.81
N GLY A 381 -15.93 15.62 9.48
CA GLY A 381 -15.64 16.78 8.63
C GLY A 381 -14.18 17.20 8.76
N LEU A 382 -13.94 18.36 9.39
CA LEU A 382 -12.58 18.78 9.75
C LEU A 382 -12.19 18.18 11.11
N SER A 383 -11.26 17.21 11.08
CA SER A 383 -10.76 16.48 12.27
C SER A 383 -9.85 17.29 13.20
N THR A 384 -9.59 18.56 12.86
CA THR A 384 -8.75 19.47 13.62
C THR A 384 -9.58 20.60 14.25
N ARG A 385 -8.94 21.36 15.13
CA ARG A 385 -9.56 22.40 15.95
C ARG A 385 -10.08 23.58 15.12
N LEU A 386 -11.28 24.05 15.45
CA LEU A 386 -11.99 25.10 14.74
C LEU A 386 -11.91 26.43 15.50
N GLN A 387 -10.83 27.20 15.33
CA GLN A 387 -10.59 28.39 16.14
C GLN A 387 -11.51 29.56 15.80
N ARG A 388 -11.91 30.30 16.83
CA ARG A 388 -12.52 31.62 16.71
C ARG A 388 -11.80 32.60 17.64
N ILE A 389 -11.71 33.83 17.18
CA ILE A 389 -11.24 34.98 17.97
C ILE A 389 -12.43 35.90 18.20
N ASN A 390 -12.60 36.38 19.43
CA ASN A 390 -13.47 37.51 19.72
C ASN A 390 -12.65 38.81 19.65
N PRO A 391 -12.81 39.65 18.61
CA PRO A 391 -12.01 40.87 18.48
C PRO A 391 -12.50 42.02 19.35
N VAL A 392 -13.75 41.96 19.86
CA VAL A 392 -14.38 43.11 20.54
C VAL A 392 -14.34 43.04 22.06
N GLY A 393 -14.32 41.84 22.65
CA GLY A 393 -14.38 41.67 24.10
C GLY A 393 -13.89 40.29 24.55
N PRO A 394 -13.91 40.03 25.86
CA PRO A 394 -13.56 38.71 26.38
C PRO A 394 -14.60 37.65 25.95
N MET A 395 -14.23 36.38 26.08
CA MET A 395 -15.18 35.27 26.06
C MET A 395 -15.27 34.69 27.47
N HIS A 396 -16.49 34.50 27.95
CA HIS A 396 -16.74 33.96 29.28
C HIS A 396 -16.96 32.45 29.19
N PHE A 397 -16.18 31.68 29.94
CA PHE A 397 -16.34 30.24 30.04
C PHE A 397 -16.49 29.83 31.50
N LYS A 398 -17.56 29.10 31.81
CA LYS A 398 -17.83 28.59 33.15
C LYS A 398 -17.73 27.07 33.12
N ALA A 399 -16.75 26.53 33.83
CA ALA A 399 -16.44 25.11 33.83
C ALA A 399 -16.56 24.53 35.25
N PRO A 400 -16.92 23.24 35.39
CA PRO A 400 -16.77 22.54 36.65
C PRO A 400 -15.29 22.48 37.06
N LYS A 401 -14.98 22.61 38.35
CA LYS A 401 -13.60 22.50 38.86
C LYS A 401 -13.02 21.09 38.70
N HIS A 402 -13.88 20.08 38.72
CA HIS A 402 -13.55 18.66 38.52
C HIS A 402 -14.58 17.99 37.59
N GLY A 403 -14.10 17.22 36.62
CA GLY A 403 -14.94 16.44 35.69
C GLY A 403 -15.53 17.23 34.51
N SER A 404 -16.41 16.59 33.77
CA SER A 404 -17.23 17.17 32.69
C SER A 404 -18.61 17.52 33.24
N ARG A 405 -19.22 18.62 32.75
CA ARG A 405 -20.61 18.98 33.11
C ARG A 405 -21.64 17.92 32.66
N TYR A 406 -21.28 17.13 31.65
CA TYR A 406 -22.12 16.05 31.10
C TYR A 406 -21.79 14.67 31.66
N ALA A 407 -20.72 14.52 32.46
CA ALA A 407 -20.48 13.28 33.17
C ALA A 407 -21.68 12.99 34.07
N ASN A 408 -22.10 11.73 34.17
CA ASN A 408 -23.23 11.23 34.99
C ASN A 408 -23.12 11.50 36.52
N SER A 409 -22.33 12.49 36.93
CA SER A 409 -22.17 12.99 38.29
C SER A 409 -22.95 14.30 38.47
N ALA A 410 -24.19 14.17 38.94
CA ALA A 410 -25.03 15.25 39.44
C ALA A 410 -24.51 15.90 40.76
N LYS A 411 -23.19 16.07 40.95
CA LYS A 411 -22.60 16.52 42.23
C LYS A 411 -21.44 17.51 42.13
N THR A 412 -21.31 18.28 41.06
CA THR A 412 -20.26 19.33 41.02
C THR A 412 -20.78 20.64 41.62
N THR A 413 -20.41 20.92 42.87
CA THR A 413 -20.76 22.17 43.59
C THR A 413 -19.76 23.30 43.38
N GLU A 414 -18.55 23.01 42.86
CA GLU A 414 -17.50 24.01 42.64
C GLU A 414 -17.29 24.32 41.15
N TRP A 415 -17.37 25.60 40.80
CA TRP A 415 -17.21 26.12 39.44
C TRP A 415 -16.02 27.06 39.35
N VAL A 416 -15.36 27.07 38.20
CA VAL A 416 -14.32 28.04 37.85
C VAL A 416 -14.83 28.87 36.68
N GLU A 417 -14.71 30.19 36.81
CA GLU A 417 -15.02 31.13 35.74
C GLU A 417 -13.72 31.61 35.10
N TYR A 418 -13.67 31.51 33.78
CA TYR A 418 -12.55 31.91 32.95
C TYR A 418 -12.98 33.11 32.09
N ASP A 419 -12.28 34.22 32.26
CA ASP A 419 -12.39 35.38 31.39
C ASP A 419 -11.27 35.32 30.35
N ILE A 420 -11.61 34.79 29.17
CA ILE A 420 -10.65 34.64 28.07
C ILE A 420 -10.44 36.02 27.44
N PRO A 421 -9.21 36.57 27.43
CA PRO A 421 -8.96 37.91 26.93
C PRO A 421 -9.37 38.09 25.47
N ARG A 422 -9.80 39.31 25.10
CA ARG A 422 -10.07 39.67 23.70
C ARG A 422 -8.86 39.36 22.81
N GLY A 423 -9.11 39.00 21.56
CA GLY A 423 -8.05 38.69 20.61
C GLY A 423 -7.44 37.29 20.76
N THR A 424 -7.82 36.53 21.79
CA THR A 424 -7.35 35.14 22.00
C THR A 424 -8.04 34.18 21.03
N PRO A 425 -7.29 33.42 20.22
CA PRO A 425 -7.80 32.26 19.50
C PRO A 425 -8.21 31.15 20.46
N VAL A 426 -9.46 30.70 20.35
CA VAL A 426 -9.97 29.55 21.09
C VAL A 426 -10.60 28.56 20.13
N GLY A 427 -10.27 27.28 20.26
CA GLY A 427 -10.81 26.20 19.43
C GLY A 427 -11.47 25.09 20.24
N MET A 428 -12.38 24.38 19.59
CA MET A 428 -12.83 23.04 19.97
C MET A 428 -12.56 22.11 18.79
N THR A 429 -12.43 20.82 19.06
CA THR A 429 -12.17 19.80 18.03
C THR A 429 -13.38 18.88 17.88
N ALA A 430 -13.90 18.75 16.65
CA ALA A 430 -15.09 17.94 16.37
C ALA A 430 -14.90 16.48 16.82
N VAL A 431 -13.72 15.89 16.57
CA VAL A 431 -13.37 14.53 17.00
C VAL A 431 -13.61 14.36 18.50
N LEU A 432 -13.07 15.25 19.35
CA LEU A 432 -13.19 15.13 20.80
C LEU A 432 -14.63 15.30 21.31
N VAL A 433 -15.42 16.15 20.66
CA VAL A 433 -16.85 16.33 21.02
C VAL A 433 -17.67 15.12 20.57
N HIS A 434 -17.44 14.62 19.36
CA HIS A 434 -18.16 13.48 18.79
C HIS A 434 -17.83 12.15 19.45
N LEU A 435 -16.62 12.03 20.02
CA LEU A 435 -16.15 10.87 20.78
C LEU A 435 -16.36 11.00 22.30
N ASN A 436 -17.03 12.05 22.76
CA ASN A 436 -17.30 12.21 24.18
C ASN A 436 -18.39 11.20 24.64
N PRO A 437 -18.07 10.21 25.50
CA PRO A 437 -19.03 9.19 25.94
C PRO A 437 -20.19 9.75 26.77
N ASP A 438 -20.01 10.93 27.37
CA ASP A 438 -21.07 11.62 28.12
C ASP A 438 -22.19 12.16 27.21
N ILE A 439 -21.86 12.44 25.94
CA ILE A 439 -22.80 12.94 24.93
C ILE A 439 -23.27 11.78 24.04
N PHE A 440 -22.32 10.95 23.62
CA PHE A 440 -22.54 9.84 22.72
C PHE A 440 -22.10 8.54 23.40
N PRO A 441 -22.99 7.85 24.14
CA PRO A 441 -22.68 6.54 24.72
C PRO A 441 -22.21 5.56 23.65
N ASP A 442 -21.20 4.75 23.95
CA ASP A 442 -20.48 3.92 22.98
C ASP A 442 -20.01 4.74 21.75
N PRO A 443 -19.17 5.77 21.96
CA PRO A 443 -18.90 6.78 20.94
C PRO A 443 -18.20 6.25 19.70
N TYR A 444 -17.45 5.16 19.81
CA TYR A 444 -16.74 4.55 18.69
C TYR A 444 -17.65 3.64 17.84
N THR A 445 -18.83 3.27 18.34
CA THR A 445 -19.76 2.41 17.62
C THR A 445 -20.66 3.23 16.70
N PHE A 446 -20.72 2.84 15.42
CA PHE A 446 -21.70 3.37 14.47
C PHE A 446 -23.09 2.84 14.84
N LYS A 447 -23.89 3.68 15.51
CA LYS A 447 -25.20 3.32 16.08
C LYS A 447 -26.28 4.31 15.65
N PRO A 448 -26.93 4.13 14.49
CA PRO A 448 -28.01 5.00 14.02
C PRO A 448 -29.15 5.18 15.04
N GLU A 449 -29.45 4.15 15.84
CA GLU A 449 -30.51 4.15 16.85
C GLU A 449 -30.38 5.30 17.84
N ARG A 450 -29.17 5.82 18.07
CA ARG A 450 -28.97 6.96 18.97
C ARG A 450 -29.64 8.24 18.49
N TRP A 451 -30.09 8.30 17.24
CA TRP A 451 -30.80 9.42 16.61
C TRP A 451 -32.32 9.19 16.54
N LEU A 452 -32.82 8.08 17.08
CA LEU A 452 -34.24 7.72 17.10
C LEU A 452 -34.83 7.74 18.52
N ASP A 453 -36.08 8.18 18.65
CA ASP A 453 -36.86 8.13 19.88
C ASP A 453 -37.46 6.73 20.08
N GLU A 454 -38.17 6.54 21.20
CA GLU A 454 -38.82 5.26 21.54
C GLU A 454 -39.84 4.78 20.49
N ASN A 455 -40.36 5.70 19.66
CA ASN A 455 -41.30 5.39 18.58
C ASN A 455 -40.59 5.19 17.23
N GLY A 456 -39.26 5.16 17.20
CA GLY A 456 -38.47 5.04 15.98
C GLY A 456 -38.46 6.30 15.10
N LYS A 457 -38.85 7.47 15.64
CA LYS A 457 -38.80 8.76 14.92
C LYS A 457 -37.52 9.50 15.22
N ARG A 458 -37.10 10.36 14.29
CA ARG A 458 -35.92 11.23 14.46
C ARG A 458 -36.05 12.13 15.70
N HIS A 459 -35.12 12.04 16.65
CA HIS A 459 -34.94 13.06 17.70
C HIS A 459 -33.72 13.94 17.40
N ARG A 460 -33.77 15.18 17.86
CA ARG A 460 -32.79 16.24 17.51
C ARG A 460 -31.93 16.70 18.67
N ARG A 461 -31.97 16.00 19.82
CA ARG A 461 -31.23 16.40 21.02
C ARG A 461 -29.72 16.44 20.78
N LEU A 462 -29.21 15.57 19.90
CA LEU A 462 -27.79 15.44 19.61
C LEU A 462 -27.29 16.41 18.52
N ASP A 463 -28.19 17.04 17.75
CA ASP A 463 -27.83 17.92 16.63
C ASP A 463 -27.01 19.14 17.11
N GLU A 464 -27.19 19.57 18.36
CA GLU A 464 -26.45 20.70 18.92
C GLU A 464 -24.96 20.40 19.13
N PHE A 465 -24.58 19.13 19.25
CA PHE A 465 -23.21 18.67 19.48
C PHE A 465 -22.46 18.30 18.18
N LEU A 466 -23.16 18.19 17.05
CA LEU A 466 -22.53 17.96 15.76
C LEU A 466 -21.75 19.19 15.30
N LEU A 467 -20.43 19.05 15.19
CA LEU A 467 -19.48 20.08 14.79
C LEU A 467 -18.81 19.81 13.43
N ASN A 468 -19.18 18.75 12.71
CA ASN A 468 -18.65 18.43 11.38
C ASN A 468 -18.83 19.58 10.37
N PHE A 469 -19.90 20.38 10.51
CA PHE A 469 -20.13 21.59 9.72
C PHE A 469 -19.74 22.90 10.44
N SER A 470 -19.12 22.82 11.62
CA SER A 470 -19.00 23.93 12.57
C SER A 470 -20.37 24.57 12.89
N LYS A 471 -20.39 25.70 13.60
CA LYS A 471 -21.61 26.45 13.94
C LYS A 471 -21.41 27.95 13.86
N GLY A 472 -22.53 28.67 13.93
CA GLY A 472 -22.58 30.13 13.99
C GLY A 472 -22.29 30.81 12.66
N SER A 473 -21.88 32.08 12.72
CA SER A 473 -21.67 32.92 11.52
C SER A 473 -20.60 32.40 10.55
N ARG A 474 -19.77 31.43 10.98
CA ARG A 474 -18.69 30.81 10.20
C ARG A 474 -18.95 29.34 9.86
N GLN A 475 -20.19 28.85 10.04
CA GLN A 475 -20.57 27.47 9.72
C GLN A 475 -20.40 27.17 8.22
N CYS A 476 -20.31 25.89 7.88
CA CYS A 476 -20.21 25.42 6.50
C CYS A 476 -21.26 26.11 5.63
N LEU A 477 -20.82 26.61 4.47
CA LEU A 477 -21.70 27.24 3.50
C LEU A 477 -22.50 26.18 2.73
N GLY A 478 -21.85 25.08 2.33
CA GLY A 478 -22.42 24.00 1.52
C GLY A 478 -23.19 22.93 2.29
N ILE A 479 -23.63 23.17 3.54
CA ILE A 479 -24.29 22.16 4.37
C ILE A 479 -25.50 21.51 3.68
N ASN A 480 -26.34 22.30 3.01
CA ASN A 480 -27.52 21.76 2.32
C ASN A 480 -27.16 20.90 1.11
N LEU A 481 -26.09 21.27 0.39
CA LEU A 481 -25.60 20.49 -0.76
C LEU A 481 -25.07 19.14 -0.28
N ALA A 482 -24.24 19.14 0.77
CA ALA A 482 -23.74 17.90 1.38
C ALA A 482 -24.87 16.99 1.89
N HIS A 483 -25.91 17.56 2.53
CA HIS A 483 -27.09 16.78 2.90
C HIS A 483 -27.77 16.18 1.66
N ALA A 484 -28.09 16.97 0.64
CA ALA A 484 -28.76 16.48 -0.56
C ALA A 484 -27.97 15.33 -1.24
N GLU A 485 -26.65 15.49 -1.36
CA GLU A 485 -25.76 14.47 -1.91
C GLU A 485 -25.67 13.21 -1.05
N LEU A 486 -25.64 13.31 0.29
CA LEU A 486 -25.64 12.13 1.16
C LEU A 486 -26.98 11.40 1.16
N TYR A 487 -28.11 12.12 1.24
CA TYR A 487 -29.44 11.50 1.22
C TYR A 487 -29.70 10.78 -0.09
N MET A 488 -29.44 11.42 -1.23
CA MET A 488 -29.59 10.78 -2.54
C MET A 488 -28.53 9.72 -2.78
N GLY A 489 -27.27 10.02 -2.47
CA GLY A 489 -26.13 9.13 -2.69
C GLY A 489 -26.28 7.82 -1.92
N ILE A 490 -26.47 7.86 -0.60
CA ILE A 490 -26.63 6.64 0.20
C ILE A 490 -28.00 5.99 -0.05
N GLY A 491 -29.08 6.76 -0.01
CA GLY A 491 -30.44 6.24 -0.11
C GLY A 491 -30.68 5.50 -1.43
N LEU A 492 -30.33 6.12 -2.56
CA LEU A 492 -30.55 5.51 -3.88
C LEU A 492 -29.55 4.40 -4.18
N LEU A 493 -28.28 4.54 -3.77
CA LEU A 493 -27.27 3.51 -4.01
C LEU A 493 -27.56 2.24 -3.22
N ILE A 494 -27.89 2.34 -1.93
CA ILE A 494 -28.27 1.17 -1.10
C ILE A 494 -29.55 0.53 -1.64
N ARG A 495 -30.54 1.33 -2.05
CA ARG A 495 -31.79 0.82 -2.62
C ARG A 495 -31.55 -0.02 -3.88
N ARG A 496 -30.53 0.28 -4.68
CA ARG A 496 -30.25 -0.36 -5.97
C ARG A 496 -29.20 -1.47 -5.91
N LEU A 497 -28.13 -1.25 -5.15
CA LEU A 497 -26.93 -2.08 -5.15
C LEU A 497 -26.64 -2.71 -3.78
N GLY A 498 -27.37 -2.39 -2.71
CA GLY A 498 -26.93 -2.72 -1.35
C GLY A 498 -26.70 -4.21 -1.05
N ASP A 499 -27.32 -5.13 -1.79
CA ASP A 499 -27.19 -6.60 -1.69
C ASP A 499 -26.08 -7.15 -2.58
N ARG A 500 -25.58 -6.32 -3.49
CA ARG A 500 -24.53 -6.64 -4.47
C ARG A 500 -23.22 -5.94 -4.13
N MET A 501 -23.12 -5.33 -2.94
CA MET A 501 -21.93 -4.65 -2.47
C MET A 501 -21.40 -5.36 -1.22
N SER A 502 -20.09 -5.59 -1.20
CA SER A 502 -19.36 -6.10 -0.03
C SER A 502 -18.04 -5.35 0.10
N LEU A 503 -17.50 -5.32 1.33
CA LEU A 503 -16.18 -4.77 1.58
C LEU A 503 -15.10 -5.72 1.01
N PHE A 504 -14.04 -5.15 0.44
CA PHE A 504 -12.92 -5.90 -0.09
C PHE A 504 -11.63 -5.47 0.60
N GLN A 505 -11.08 -6.34 1.46
CA GLN A 505 -9.82 -6.09 2.19
C GLN A 505 -9.80 -4.74 2.95
N CYS A 506 -10.94 -4.33 3.50
CA CYS A 506 -11.09 -3.12 4.30
C CYS A 506 -11.53 -3.49 5.72
N THR A 507 -11.01 -2.78 6.71
CA THR A 507 -11.37 -2.92 8.14
C THR A 507 -11.74 -1.56 8.72
N LYS A 508 -12.21 -1.52 9.97
CA LYS A 508 -12.54 -0.26 10.65
C LYS A 508 -11.36 0.69 10.75
N GLU A 509 -10.13 0.17 10.78
CA GLU A 509 -8.90 0.97 10.82
C GLU A 509 -8.74 1.89 9.60
N ASP A 510 -9.34 1.53 8.45
CA ASP A 510 -9.26 2.33 7.21
C ASP A 510 -10.16 3.59 7.25
N VAL A 511 -11.13 3.65 8.18
CA VAL A 511 -12.08 4.78 8.30
C VAL A 511 -12.02 5.49 9.65
N GLU A 512 -11.41 4.88 10.67
CA GLU A 512 -11.27 5.47 12.00
C GLU A 512 -10.19 6.57 12.03
N THR A 513 -10.47 7.65 12.76
CA THR A 513 -9.48 8.71 12.98
C THR A 513 -8.50 8.25 14.06
N ALA A 514 -7.42 7.58 13.66
CA ALA A 514 -6.50 6.94 14.59
C ALA A 514 -5.63 7.93 15.39
N ALA A 515 -5.78 7.93 16.72
CA ALA A 515 -4.69 8.23 17.63
C ALA A 515 -3.81 7.01 17.59
N PRO A 516 -2.54 7.12 17.24
CA PRO A 516 -1.70 5.97 17.37
C PRO A 516 -1.37 5.74 18.84
N ALA A 517 -2.16 4.88 19.48
CA ALA A 517 -1.56 3.77 20.20
C ALA A 517 -0.64 3.11 19.19
N THR A 518 0.68 3.38 19.30
CA THR A 518 1.72 2.72 18.47
C THR A 518 1.29 2.48 17.02
N THR A 519 1.32 3.52 16.15
CA THR A 519 0.96 3.33 14.73
C THR A 519 1.91 2.33 14.11
N ARG A 520 1.45 1.08 14.04
CA ARG A 520 1.23 0.36 12.79
C ARG A 520 0.64 1.35 11.78
N GLN A 521 1.52 2.01 11.03
CA GLN A 521 1.13 2.77 9.85
C GLN A 521 0.87 1.75 8.74
N THR A 522 -0.36 1.27 8.62
CA THR A 522 -0.84 0.73 7.35
C THR A 522 -1.18 1.94 6.46
N LEU A 523 -0.14 2.57 5.94
CA LEU A 523 -0.24 3.71 5.04
C LEU A 523 -0.58 3.17 3.65
N ARG A 524 -1.85 2.82 3.42
CA ARG A 524 -2.37 2.56 2.06
C ARG A 524 -2.72 3.89 1.39
N ILE A 525 -1.68 4.60 0.98
CA ILE A 525 -1.79 5.58 -0.10
C ILE A 525 -1.30 4.86 -1.35
N GLY A 526 -2.12 4.81 -2.39
CA GLY A 526 -1.72 4.26 -3.68
C GLY A 526 -0.45 4.96 -4.20
N ASN A 527 0.66 4.23 -4.15
CA ASN A 527 1.78 4.29 -5.10
C ASN A 527 2.74 3.15 -4.71
N ILE A 528 2.45 1.95 -5.22
CA ILE A 528 3.28 0.73 -5.24
C ILE A 528 4.31 0.68 -4.10
N GLN A 529 3.89 0.14 -2.96
CA GLN A 529 4.80 -0.23 -1.88
C GLN A 529 5.59 -1.46 -2.32
N TRP A 530 6.92 -1.33 -2.38
CA TRP A 530 7.78 -2.49 -2.38
C TRP A 530 7.56 -3.24 -1.06
N ASN A 531 7.14 -4.50 -1.15
CA ASN A 531 6.81 -5.31 0.02
C ASN A 531 8.05 -5.78 0.82
N ILE A 532 9.25 -5.43 0.36
CA ILE A 532 10.53 -5.64 1.04
C ILE A 532 11.20 -4.28 1.28
N LEU A 533 11.42 -3.93 2.55
CA LEU A 533 11.96 -2.61 2.95
C LEU A 533 13.49 -2.60 3.02
N GLY A 534 14.12 -3.75 3.12
CA GLY A 534 15.57 -3.86 3.11
C GLY A 534 15.97 -5.31 2.90
N SER A 535 17.08 -5.51 2.20
CA SER A 535 17.64 -6.85 2.01
C SER A 535 19.16 -6.83 1.98
N ALA A 536 19.75 -7.96 2.34
CA ALA A 536 21.18 -8.17 2.24
C ALA A 536 21.47 -9.65 2.00
N THR A 537 22.39 -9.94 1.07
CA THR A 537 22.94 -11.28 0.87
C THR A 537 24.41 -11.28 1.26
N LEU A 538 24.78 -12.21 2.14
CA LEU A 538 26.17 -12.42 2.57
C LEU A 538 26.67 -13.76 2.07
N LEU A 539 27.86 -13.75 1.45
CA LEU A 539 28.53 -14.93 0.92
C LEU A 539 29.86 -15.14 1.65
N ALA A 540 30.03 -16.34 2.20
CA ALA A 540 31.21 -16.78 2.94
C ALA A 540 31.99 -17.82 2.12
N PRO A 541 33.21 -17.49 1.68
CA PRO A 541 34.08 -18.45 0.98
C PRO A 541 34.51 -19.64 1.86
N ASN A 542 34.59 -19.45 3.18
CA ASN A 542 34.93 -20.49 4.14
C ASN A 542 33.92 -20.46 5.30
N PRO A 543 32.82 -21.23 5.25
CA PRO A 543 31.74 -21.18 6.24
C PRO A 543 32.22 -21.56 7.65
N SER A 544 33.16 -22.51 7.77
CA SER A 544 33.68 -22.99 9.06
C SER A 544 34.48 -21.93 9.84
N ALA A 545 34.92 -20.85 9.18
CA ALA A 545 35.68 -19.77 9.80
C ALA A 545 34.80 -18.58 10.23
N VAL A 546 33.49 -18.62 9.96
CA VAL A 546 32.57 -17.50 10.19
C VAL A 546 31.79 -17.73 11.49
N THR A 547 31.75 -16.70 12.35
CA THR A 547 30.95 -16.71 13.58
C THR A 547 29.69 -15.85 13.44
N PRO A 548 28.62 -16.12 14.23
CA PRO A 548 27.41 -15.31 14.27
C PRO A 548 27.68 -13.80 14.43
N ASP A 549 28.55 -13.42 15.37
CA ASP A 549 28.89 -12.02 15.64
C ASP A 549 29.66 -11.36 14.47
N SER A 550 30.49 -12.15 13.76
CA SER A 550 31.16 -11.68 12.54
C SER A 550 30.21 -11.42 11.37
N ILE A 551 29.06 -12.09 11.31
CA ILE A 551 28.03 -11.79 10.29
C ILE A 551 27.20 -10.58 10.71
N LEU A 552 26.75 -10.53 11.96
CA LEU A 552 25.91 -9.43 12.46
C LEU A 552 26.60 -8.06 12.35
N SER A 553 27.90 -8.01 12.63
CA SER A 553 28.71 -6.79 12.45
C SER A 553 28.88 -6.35 10.99
N LYS A 554 28.66 -7.24 10.02
CA LYS A 554 28.73 -6.96 8.58
C LYS A 554 27.35 -6.72 7.96
N LEU A 555 26.28 -7.09 8.67
CA LEU A 555 24.93 -6.74 8.26
C LEU A 555 24.72 -5.24 8.42
N PRO A 556 24.10 -4.58 7.43
CA PRO A 556 23.85 -3.16 7.54
C PRO A 556 22.88 -2.86 8.69
N SER A 557 22.97 -1.65 9.25
CA SER A 557 22.02 -1.19 10.27
C SER A 557 20.71 -0.79 9.58
N PHE A 558 19.59 -1.30 10.09
CA PHE A 558 18.27 -0.98 9.55
C PHE A 558 17.69 0.27 10.21
N SER A 559 16.88 1.03 9.46
CA SER A 559 16.36 2.33 9.92
C SER A 559 15.37 2.25 11.09
N SER A 560 15.18 3.38 11.78
CA SER A 560 14.14 3.63 12.80
C SER A 560 12.70 3.32 12.41
N GLN A 561 12.43 3.01 11.14
CA GLN A 561 11.09 2.75 10.63
C GLN A 561 10.70 1.26 10.71
N LEU A 562 11.65 0.35 10.99
CA LEU A 562 11.34 -1.05 11.20
C LEU A 562 10.61 -1.27 12.53
N HIS A 563 9.37 -1.75 12.44
CA HIS A 563 8.54 -2.12 13.58
C HIS A 563 8.15 -3.62 13.52
N PRO A 564 8.33 -4.40 14.61
CA PRO A 564 8.00 -5.83 14.66
C PRO A 564 6.57 -6.19 14.28
N ASP A 565 5.63 -5.30 14.62
CA ASP A 565 4.22 -5.46 14.30
C ASP A 565 3.85 -5.38 12.82
N SER A 566 4.75 -4.86 11.97
CA SER A 566 4.46 -4.61 10.56
C SER A 566 5.43 -5.31 9.63
N HIS A 567 6.50 -5.89 10.18
CA HIS A 567 7.61 -6.43 9.41
C HIS A 567 8.05 -7.78 9.93
N VAL A 568 8.20 -8.72 9.01
CA VAL A 568 8.62 -10.09 9.25
C VAL A 568 9.98 -10.29 8.58
N PRO A 569 11.06 -10.57 9.33
CA PRO A 569 12.32 -10.99 8.75
C PRO A 569 12.17 -12.36 8.10
N LEU A 570 12.48 -12.44 6.81
CA LEU A 570 12.60 -13.68 6.03
C LEU A 570 14.09 -13.97 5.82
N LEU A 571 14.56 -15.06 6.42
CA LEU A 571 15.96 -15.47 6.38
C LEU A 571 16.11 -16.77 5.59
N LEU A 572 16.94 -16.75 4.55
CA LEU A 572 17.37 -17.90 3.79
C LEU A 572 18.84 -18.20 4.12
N VAL A 573 19.17 -19.45 4.43
CA VAL A 573 20.56 -19.89 4.67
C VAL A 573 20.90 -21.09 3.80
N THR A 574 22.18 -21.26 3.50
CA THR A 574 22.66 -22.48 2.82
C THR A 574 22.95 -23.60 3.82
N PRO A 575 23.10 -24.87 3.39
CA PRO A 575 23.19 -26.02 4.30
C PRO A 575 24.32 -25.92 5.35
N ALA A 576 25.43 -25.26 5.05
CA ALA A 576 26.52 -25.07 6.01
C ALA A 576 26.13 -24.20 7.23
N PHE A 577 25.10 -23.35 7.09
CA PHE A 577 24.58 -22.50 8.16
C PHE A 577 23.24 -23.00 8.72
N ALA A 578 22.74 -24.17 8.27
CA ALA A 578 21.44 -24.70 8.69
C ALA A 578 21.33 -24.89 10.21
N GLN A 579 22.42 -25.31 10.87
CA GLN A 579 22.47 -25.46 12.34
C GLN A 579 22.23 -24.14 13.08
N TRP A 580 22.44 -22.99 12.44
CA TRP A 580 22.22 -21.69 13.08
C TRP A 580 20.74 -21.32 13.22
N LEU A 581 19.87 -22.04 12.50
CA LEU A 581 18.43 -21.91 12.57
C LEU A 581 17.80 -22.79 13.67
N GLU A 582 18.59 -23.62 14.37
CA GLU A 582 18.07 -24.46 15.45
C GLU A 582 17.63 -23.62 16.66
N LYS A 583 16.60 -24.10 17.37
CA LYS A 583 15.91 -23.37 18.45
C LYS A 583 16.85 -22.84 19.53
N ASP A 584 17.90 -23.60 19.85
CA ASP A 584 18.84 -23.31 20.94
C ASP A 584 20.04 -22.46 20.48
N HIS A 585 20.13 -22.13 19.19
CA HIS A 585 21.25 -21.37 18.65
C HIS A 585 21.07 -19.86 18.85
N THR A 586 22.14 -19.16 19.25
CA THR A 586 22.07 -17.72 19.59
C THR A 586 21.92 -16.76 18.41
N PHE A 587 22.03 -17.25 17.18
CA PHE A 587 22.10 -16.40 15.99
C PHE A 587 20.79 -15.66 15.71
N ILE A 588 19.66 -16.37 15.61
CA ILE A 588 18.35 -15.75 15.31
C ILE A 588 17.94 -14.72 16.38
N PRO A 589 18.02 -15.03 17.69
CA PRO A 589 17.79 -14.02 18.73
C PRO A 589 18.62 -12.74 18.52
N LYS A 590 19.93 -12.87 18.27
CA LYS A 590 20.82 -11.73 18.04
C LYS A 590 20.51 -10.99 16.73
N LEU A 591 20.12 -11.72 15.68
CA LEU A 591 19.70 -11.15 14.40
C LEU A 591 18.44 -10.30 14.55
N LEU A 592 17.43 -10.79 15.28
CA LEU A 592 16.20 -10.05 15.54
C LEU A 592 16.47 -8.79 16.37
N HIS A 593 17.31 -8.91 17.39
CA HIS A 593 17.78 -7.75 18.16
C HIS A 593 18.53 -6.74 17.28
N HIS A 594 19.36 -7.20 16.33
CA HIS A 594 20.04 -6.32 15.37
C HIS A 594 19.07 -5.62 14.41
N CYS A 595 18.07 -6.34 13.88
CA CYS A 595 17.06 -5.79 12.97
C CYS A 595 16.13 -4.77 13.65
N PHE A 596 15.73 -5.03 14.89
CA PHE A 596 14.75 -4.23 15.62
C PHE A 596 15.35 -3.44 16.79
N ARG A 597 16.65 -3.14 16.72
CA ARG A 597 17.42 -2.52 17.81
C ARG A 597 16.81 -1.25 18.39
N GLU A 598 16.24 -0.40 17.53
CA GLU A 598 15.59 0.84 17.98
C GLU A 598 14.18 0.62 18.56
N ALA A 599 13.47 -0.42 18.11
CA ALA A 599 12.16 -0.82 18.63
C ALA A 599 12.26 -1.63 19.94
N ALA A 600 13.41 -2.26 20.21
CA ALA A 600 13.70 -3.00 21.44
C ALA A 600 13.77 -2.13 22.71
N ALA A 601 13.65 -0.81 22.59
CA ALA A 601 13.52 0.11 23.73
C ALA A 601 12.11 0.10 24.37
N ALA A 602 11.14 -0.60 23.78
CA ALA A 602 9.78 -0.74 24.31
C ALA A 602 9.60 -2.06 25.09
N GLU A 603 8.90 -2.00 26.23
CA GLU A 603 8.56 -3.19 27.03
C GLU A 603 7.56 -4.11 26.28
N ASN A 604 7.73 -5.44 26.40
CA ASN A 604 6.83 -6.48 25.87
C ASN A 604 6.71 -6.58 24.32
N LEU A 605 7.83 -6.53 23.61
CA LEU A 605 7.87 -6.69 22.16
C LEU A 605 7.69 -8.14 21.71
N GLU A 606 6.79 -8.38 20.74
CA GLU A 606 6.59 -9.67 20.07
C GLU A 606 7.05 -9.57 18.60
N ILE A 607 7.85 -10.53 18.14
CA ILE A 607 8.46 -10.54 16.81
C ILE A 607 8.15 -11.88 16.15
N CYS A 608 7.67 -11.86 14.90
CA CYS A 608 7.54 -13.06 14.07
C CYS A 608 8.65 -13.07 13.00
N SER A 609 9.20 -14.25 12.72
CA SER A 609 10.21 -14.45 11.67
C SER A 609 9.97 -15.75 10.90
N VAL A 610 10.49 -15.80 9.67
CA VAL A 610 10.47 -17.01 8.84
C VAL A 610 11.91 -17.37 8.49
N GLU A 611 12.30 -18.60 8.80
CA GLU A 611 13.63 -19.13 8.52
C GLU A 611 13.55 -20.33 7.58
N ALA A 612 14.38 -20.36 6.54
CA ALA A 612 14.40 -21.46 5.58
C ALA A 612 15.83 -21.82 5.13
N VAL A 613 16.04 -23.11 4.78
CA VAL A 613 17.29 -23.58 4.16
C VAL A 613 17.10 -23.75 2.66
N VAL A 614 17.97 -23.12 1.88
CA VAL A 614 18.02 -23.18 0.42
C VAL A 614 19.30 -23.85 -0.06
N ASP A 615 19.31 -24.41 -1.27
CA ASP A 615 20.46 -25.18 -1.73
C ASP A 615 21.68 -24.28 -1.93
N LYS A 616 21.50 -23.12 -2.58
CA LYS A 616 22.53 -22.11 -2.82
C LYS A 616 21.97 -20.68 -2.81
N LEU A 617 22.87 -19.70 -2.74
CA LEU A 617 22.57 -18.27 -2.86
C LEU A 617 23.11 -17.69 -4.17
N PRO A 618 22.49 -16.61 -4.69
CA PRO A 618 22.95 -15.97 -5.92
C PRO A 618 24.32 -15.31 -5.74
N VAL A 619 25.30 -15.74 -6.54
CA VAL A 619 26.66 -15.16 -6.56
C VAL A 619 26.77 -14.10 -7.68
N PRO A 620 27.35 -12.91 -7.41
CA PRO A 620 27.58 -11.90 -8.45
C PRO A 620 28.44 -12.42 -9.61
N THR A 621 28.11 -12.04 -10.84
CA THR A 621 28.82 -12.44 -12.07
C THR A 621 30.27 -11.97 -12.13
N SER A 622 30.65 -10.99 -11.30
CA SER A 622 32.02 -10.47 -11.16
C SER A 622 32.96 -11.41 -10.39
N ILE A 623 32.42 -12.39 -9.64
CA ILE A 623 33.19 -13.26 -8.75
C ILE A 623 33.40 -14.63 -9.41
N LYS A 624 34.68 -15.03 -9.54
CA LYS A 624 35.09 -16.28 -10.19
C LYS A 624 34.96 -17.54 -9.31
N HIS A 625 34.55 -17.38 -8.05
CA HIS A 625 34.37 -18.47 -7.10
C HIS A 625 32.89 -18.87 -7.04
N HIS A 626 32.59 -20.10 -7.44
CA HIS A 626 31.25 -20.66 -7.39
C HIS A 626 31.17 -21.76 -6.32
N GLY A 627 30.10 -21.74 -5.52
CA GLY A 627 29.90 -22.64 -4.38
C GLY A 627 30.03 -21.99 -2.99
N MET A 628 29.96 -20.66 -2.89
CA MET A 628 29.98 -19.98 -1.59
C MET A 628 28.70 -20.27 -0.81
N GLU A 629 28.87 -20.55 0.48
CA GLU A 629 27.79 -20.71 1.45
C GLU A 629 27.46 -19.35 2.06
N GLY A 630 26.28 -19.16 2.63
CA GLY A 630 25.94 -17.88 3.22
C GLY A 630 24.50 -17.76 3.70
N LEU A 631 24.05 -16.50 3.81
CA LEU A 631 22.67 -16.17 4.13
C LEU A 631 22.13 -15.00 3.31
N SER A 632 20.83 -14.97 3.10
CA SER A 632 20.09 -13.88 2.45
C SER A 632 18.93 -13.48 3.35
N LEU A 633 18.86 -12.20 3.68
CA LEU A 633 17.88 -11.63 4.59
C LEU A 633 17.02 -10.62 3.84
N ALA A 634 15.71 -10.70 3.99
CA ALA A 634 14.75 -9.69 3.56
C ALA A 634 13.82 -9.30 4.71
N ILE A 635 13.50 -8.01 4.82
CA ILE A 635 12.50 -7.52 5.75
C ILE A 635 11.19 -7.29 5.00
N VAL A 636 10.22 -8.17 5.21
CA VAL A 636 8.98 -8.25 4.43
C VAL A 636 7.82 -7.63 5.21
N ASN A 637 6.90 -6.95 4.54
CA ASN A 637 5.68 -6.45 5.16
C ASN A 637 4.75 -7.62 5.57
N TRP A 638 4.15 -7.52 6.77
CA TRP A 638 3.23 -8.52 7.32
C TRP A 638 2.08 -8.88 6.36
N GLY A 639 1.50 -7.91 5.65
CA GLY A 639 0.39 -8.13 4.71
C GLY A 639 0.81 -8.74 3.37
N ALA A 640 2.11 -8.96 3.16
CA ALA A 640 2.68 -9.50 1.93
C ALA A 640 3.28 -10.89 2.10
N ILE A 641 3.33 -11.44 3.32
CA ILE A 641 3.84 -12.77 3.62
C ILE A 641 2.75 -13.65 4.23
N SER A 642 2.58 -14.83 3.66
CA SER A 642 1.57 -15.80 4.08
C SER A 642 2.17 -17.20 4.11
N GLY A 643 1.60 -18.10 4.92
CA GLY A 643 2.09 -19.45 5.01
C GLY A 643 1.04 -20.48 5.40
N LYS A 644 1.43 -21.76 5.31
CA LYS A 644 0.61 -22.91 5.67
C LYS A 644 1.43 -23.89 6.51
N LEU A 645 0.82 -24.40 7.59
CA LEU A 645 1.45 -25.37 8.49
C LEU A 645 1.70 -26.72 7.83
N VAL A 646 2.72 -27.42 8.31
CA VAL A 646 2.88 -28.86 8.06
C VAL A 646 1.76 -29.63 8.80
N PRO A 647 1.05 -30.57 8.13
CA PRO A 647 0.02 -31.40 8.78
C PRO A 647 0.58 -32.25 9.94
N GLN A 648 -0.13 -32.32 11.07
CA GLN A 648 0.38 -32.96 12.30
C GLN A 648 0.23 -34.49 12.39
N ARG A 649 -0.58 -35.15 11.53
CA ARG A 649 -0.78 -36.62 11.57
C ARG A 649 -0.28 -37.29 10.29
N GLY A 650 0.70 -38.18 10.45
CA GLY A 650 1.32 -38.93 9.37
C GLY A 650 0.38 -39.94 8.74
N ILE A 651 0.42 -40.01 7.42
CA ILE A 651 0.00 -41.18 6.63
C ILE A 651 1.28 -41.70 5.98
N GLU A 652 1.70 -42.92 6.35
CA GLU A 652 2.95 -43.57 5.90
C GLU A 652 2.98 -43.89 4.38
N ASN A 653 1.97 -43.49 3.61
CA ASN A 653 1.80 -43.88 2.20
C ASN A 653 1.62 -42.70 1.22
N ILE A 654 1.96 -41.47 1.60
CA ILE A 654 1.96 -40.33 0.65
C ILE A 654 3.34 -40.25 -0.01
N SER A 655 3.38 -40.19 -1.35
CA SER A 655 4.62 -40.03 -2.11
C SER A 655 5.41 -38.80 -1.59
N PRO A 656 6.73 -38.91 -1.33
CA PRO A 656 7.55 -37.84 -0.74
C PRO A 656 7.45 -36.48 -1.45
N SER A 657 7.14 -36.50 -2.74
CA SER A 657 6.99 -35.32 -3.59
C SER A 657 5.85 -34.37 -3.19
N HIS A 658 4.81 -34.86 -2.48
CA HIS A 658 3.67 -34.02 -2.10
C HIS A 658 3.92 -33.20 -0.83
N ILE A 659 4.97 -33.46 -0.05
CA ILE A 659 5.15 -32.90 1.29
C ILE A 659 6.32 -31.90 1.36
N GLU A 660 7.05 -31.69 0.25
CA GLU A 660 8.24 -30.84 0.26
C GLU A 660 7.93 -29.35 0.49
N PRO A 661 8.68 -28.66 1.38
CA PRO A 661 8.47 -27.24 1.62
C PRO A 661 8.75 -26.37 0.39
N LYS A 662 7.86 -25.41 0.12
CA LYS A 662 7.91 -24.50 -1.02
C LYS A 662 7.87 -23.04 -0.58
N LEU A 663 8.85 -22.26 -1.05
CA LEU A 663 8.82 -20.80 -1.00
C LEU A 663 8.39 -20.29 -2.38
N SER A 664 7.36 -19.44 -2.45
CA SER A 664 6.99 -18.77 -3.70
C SER A 664 7.01 -17.25 -3.60
N ILE A 665 7.50 -16.63 -4.66
CA ILE A 665 7.50 -15.18 -4.84
C ILE A 665 6.52 -14.84 -5.97
N SER A 666 5.51 -14.06 -5.65
CA SER A 666 4.41 -13.70 -6.54
C SER A 666 4.54 -12.23 -6.94
N ILE A 667 4.84 -11.95 -8.20
CA ILE A 667 4.95 -10.62 -8.78
C ILE A 667 3.65 -10.30 -9.51
N ARG A 668 2.94 -9.25 -9.07
CA ARG A 668 1.71 -8.80 -9.74
C ARG A 668 1.99 -7.60 -10.63
N ASP A 669 1.62 -7.70 -11.90
CA ASP A 669 1.61 -6.57 -12.82
C ASP A 669 0.27 -5.81 -12.69
N PRO A 670 0.28 -4.57 -12.16
CA PRO A 670 -0.95 -3.79 -11.99
C PRO A 670 -1.61 -3.38 -13.31
N SER A 671 -0.88 -3.38 -14.43
CA SER A 671 -1.39 -2.94 -15.73
C SER A 671 -2.14 -4.03 -16.49
N THR A 672 -1.76 -5.30 -16.32
CA THR A 672 -2.33 -6.43 -17.06
C THR A 672 -3.19 -7.35 -16.21
N SER A 673 -3.28 -7.12 -14.89
CA SER A 673 -3.90 -8.03 -13.91
C SER A 673 -3.36 -9.46 -14.00
N THR A 674 -2.17 -9.64 -14.58
CA THR A 674 -1.50 -10.93 -14.62
C THR A 674 -0.55 -11.07 -13.45
N GLU A 675 -0.63 -12.21 -12.79
CA GLU A 675 0.22 -12.57 -11.68
C GLU A 675 1.24 -13.58 -12.16
N LEU A 676 2.50 -13.30 -11.85
CA LEU A 676 3.61 -14.21 -12.08
C LEU A 676 4.04 -14.79 -10.75
N GLU A 677 4.05 -16.10 -10.62
CA GLU A 677 4.52 -16.79 -9.42
C GLU A 677 5.74 -17.64 -9.74
N VAL A 678 6.82 -17.42 -8.99
CA VAL A 678 8.04 -18.23 -9.04
C VAL A 678 8.18 -19.00 -7.74
N GLY A 679 8.01 -20.31 -7.81
CA GLY A 679 8.17 -21.23 -6.68
C GLY A 679 9.55 -21.89 -6.68
N MET A 680 10.11 -22.11 -5.50
CA MET A 680 11.33 -22.90 -5.31
C MET A 680 11.14 -23.88 -4.15
N LEU A 681 11.75 -25.06 -4.29
CA LEU A 681 11.78 -26.07 -3.22
C LEU A 681 12.94 -25.81 -2.28
N MET A 682 12.72 -26.11 -1.00
CA MET A 682 13.75 -25.96 0.03
C MET A 682 14.77 -27.09 -0.04
N ALA A 683 15.97 -26.82 0.49
CA ALA A 683 17.06 -27.78 0.50
C ALA A 683 16.73 -29.02 1.32
N ASN A 684 17.17 -30.18 0.85
CA ASN A 684 17.10 -31.39 1.66
C ASN A 684 18.30 -31.43 2.61
N THR A 685 18.05 -31.22 3.90
CA THR A 685 19.10 -31.26 4.94
C THR A 685 18.94 -32.41 5.92
N LEU A 686 18.19 -33.46 5.57
CA LEU A 686 17.95 -34.60 6.46
C LEU A 686 19.27 -35.18 7.02
N PHE A 687 20.33 -35.25 6.21
CA PHE A 687 21.65 -35.75 6.62
C PHE A 687 22.47 -34.74 7.46
N THR A 688 22.11 -33.46 7.46
CA THR A 688 22.82 -32.39 8.16
C THR A 688 22.14 -31.99 9.48
N THR A 689 20.81 -31.86 9.46
CA THR A 689 20.00 -31.40 10.61
C THR A 689 19.21 -32.53 11.27
N GLY A 690 19.10 -33.70 10.62
CA GLY A 690 18.27 -34.81 11.09
C GLY A 690 16.76 -34.57 10.96
N ARG A 691 16.34 -33.45 10.35
CA ARG A 691 14.93 -33.07 10.21
C ARG A 691 14.48 -33.12 8.74
N PRO A 692 13.24 -33.55 8.48
CA PRO A 692 12.68 -33.55 7.13
C PRO A 692 12.23 -32.17 6.65
N TYR A 693 11.89 -31.26 7.57
CA TYR A 693 11.41 -29.90 7.27
C TYR A 693 12.49 -28.86 7.55
N THR A 694 12.72 -28.00 6.57
CA THR A 694 13.80 -27.01 6.58
C THR A 694 13.30 -25.57 6.50
N MET A 695 11.99 -25.36 6.71
CA MET A 695 11.33 -24.05 6.72
C MET A 695 10.40 -23.93 7.94
N HIS A 696 10.58 -22.85 8.69
CA HIS A 696 9.91 -22.64 9.98
C HIS A 696 9.41 -21.20 10.11
N ALA A 697 8.29 -21.04 10.82
CA ALA A 697 7.87 -19.76 11.37
C ALA A 697 8.13 -19.77 12.88
N SER A 698 8.75 -18.71 13.38
CA SER A 698 9.13 -18.57 14.79
C SER A 698 8.54 -17.29 15.38
N ARG A 699 8.02 -17.39 16.61
CA ARG A 699 7.49 -16.28 17.41
C ARG A 699 8.41 -16.04 18.60
N TRP A 700 8.75 -14.78 18.84
CA TRP A 700 9.77 -14.37 19.82
C TRP A 700 9.24 -13.24 20.70
N LYS A 701 9.63 -13.22 21.97
CA LYS A 701 9.26 -12.18 22.94
C LYS A 701 10.49 -11.61 23.63
N SER A 702 10.58 -10.29 23.69
CA SER A 702 11.63 -9.59 24.45
C SER A 702 11.31 -9.58 25.96
N THR A 703 12.32 -9.74 26.82
CA THR A 703 12.18 -9.63 28.28
C THR A 703 12.27 -8.18 28.76
N GLU A 704 12.01 -7.93 30.06
CA GLU A 704 11.81 -6.60 30.68
C GLU A 704 12.99 -5.60 30.54
N SER A 705 14.16 -6.01 30.04
CA SER A 705 15.34 -5.16 29.85
C SER A 705 15.65 -4.90 28.38
N VAL A 706 16.02 -3.66 28.05
CA VAL A 706 16.42 -3.20 26.70
C VAL A 706 17.66 -3.92 26.16
N GLU A 707 18.48 -4.52 27.02
CA GLU A 707 19.70 -5.24 26.65
C GLU A 707 19.48 -6.75 26.43
N ASP A 708 18.30 -7.28 26.75
CA ASP A 708 18.05 -8.71 26.62
C ASP A 708 17.71 -9.10 25.18
N VAL A 709 18.25 -10.24 24.76
CA VAL A 709 17.98 -10.82 23.44
C VAL A 709 16.60 -11.51 23.44
N PRO A 710 15.76 -11.36 22.40
CA PRO A 710 14.44 -11.99 22.34
C PRO A 710 14.49 -13.51 22.57
N ARG A 711 13.55 -14.02 23.36
CA ARG A 711 13.39 -15.46 23.63
C ARG A 711 12.27 -16.04 22.77
N ILE A 712 12.50 -17.23 22.21
CA ILE A 712 11.48 -17.92 21.42
C ILE A 712 10.31 -18.33 22.31
N THR A 713 9.09 -18.09 21.85
CA THR A 713 7.84 -18.48 22.53
C THR A 713 7.16 -19.65 21.83
N ASP A 714 7.08 -19.61 20.49
CA ASP A 714 6.51 -20.68 19.68
C ASP A 714 7.33 -20.85 18.38
N ARG A 715 7.35 -22.06 17.82
CA ARG A 715 7.96 -22.38 16.53
C ARG A 715 7.13 -23.46 15.85
N ARG A 716 6.80 -23.21 14.58
CA ARG A 716 5.99 -24.12 13.76
C ARG A 716 6.68 -24.41 12.44
N ASP A 717 6.63 -25.66 12.01
CA ASP A 717 7.10 -26.06 10.68
C ASP A 717 6.04 -25.65 9.65
N ILE A 718 6.46 -24.97 8.59
CA ILE A 718 5.57 -24.50 7.52
C ILE A 718 5.91 -25.20 6.21
N ARG A 719 4.87 -25.64 5.50
CA ARG A 719 4.99 -26.32 4.21
C ARG A 719 5.07 -25.32 3.07
N THR A 720 4.27 -24.26 3.13
CA THR A 720 4.23 -23.24 2.09
C THR A 720 4.50 -21.88 2.70
N CYS A 721 5.36 -21.09 2.07
CA CYS A 721 5.54 -19.68 2.35
C CYS A 721 5.40 -18.91 1.03
N ARG A 722 4.47 -17.96 0.97
CA ARG A 722 4.24 -17.13 -0.21
C ARG A 722 4.49 -15.66 0.12
N VAL A 723 5.34 -15.03 -0.68
CA VAL A 723 5.67 -13.60 -0.60
C VAL A 723 5.11 -12.89 -1.83
N GLU A 724 4.18 -11.96 -1.64
CA GLU A 724 3.68 -11.10 -2.71
C GLU A 724 4.61 -9.90 -2.90
N LEU A 725 5.01 -9.61 -4.13
CA LEU A 725 5.75 -8.42 -4.54
C LEU A 725 4.88 -7.60 -5.50
N ARG A 726 4.57 -6.36 -5.10
CA ARG A 726 3.92 -5.37 -5.95
C ARG A 726 5.00 -4.47 -6.53
N THR A 727 5.29 -4.59 -7.82
CA THR A 727 6.39 -3.85 -8.46
C THR A 727 5.83 -2.89 -9.53
N LYS A 728 6.54 -1.79 -9.80
CA LYS A 728 6.27 -0.88 -10.94
C LYS A 728 6.79 -1.44 -12.27
N SER A 729 7.76 -2.33 -12.20
CA SER A 729 8.59 -2.75 -13.34
C SER A 729 8.05 -4.00 -14.01
N THR A 730 7.89 -3.97 -15.32
CA THR A 730 7.77 -5.17 -16.16
C THR A 730 9.00 -6.05 -15.96
N LEU A 731 8.81 -7.36 -15.73
CA LEU A 731 9.90 -8.35 -15.73
C LEU A 731 10.74 -8.18 -17.01
N LYS A 732 11.96 -7.65 -16.88
CA LYS A 732 12.77 -7.20 -18.02
C LYS A 732 13.41 -8.36 -18.79
N SER A 733 13.88 -9.40 -18.11
CA SER A 733 14.53 -10.53 -18.77
C SER A 733 14.26 -11.85 -18.07
N LEU A 734 14.13 -12.88 -18.90
CA LEU A 734 14.17 -14.28 -18.51
C LEU A 734 15.36 -14.83 -19.31
N ASP A 735 16.55 -14.79 -18.72
CA ASP A 735 17.76 -15.24 -19.40
C ASP A 735 18.01 -16.69 -19.03
N ALA A 736 18.16 -17.55 -20.04
CA ALA A 736 18.50 -18.95 -19.87
C ALA A 736 19.62 -19.27 -20.86
N PRO A 737 20.75 -19.89 -20.42
CA PRO A 737 21.88 -20.27 -21.26
C PRO A 737 21.55 -21.53 -22.07
N LEU A 738 20.38 -21.53 -22.71
CA LEU A 738 19.86 -22.59 -23.55
C LEU A 738 20.17 -22.23 -25.00
N HIS A 739 21.01 -23.04 -25.64
CA HIS A 739 21.38 -22.86 -27.04
C HIS A 739 20.52 -23.74 -27.93
N PRO A 740 19.82 -23.19 -28.93
CA PRO A 740 19.04 -24.01 -29.86
C PRO A 740 19.97 -24.89 -30.68
N VAL A 741 19.64 -26.19 -30.77
CA VAL A 741 20.39 -27.17 -31.57
C VAL A 741 19.59 -27.70 -32.76
N THR A 742 18.26 -27.57 -32.72
CA THR A 742 17.38 -27.95 -33.84
C THR A 742 16.49 -26.79 -34.27
N GLU A 743 15.92 -26.89 -35.46
CA GLU A 743 14.78 -26.06 -35.86
C GLU A 743 13.48 -26.54 -35.18
N PRO A 744 12.44 -25.71 -35.11
CA PRO A 744 11.12 -26.13 -34.63
C PRO A 744 10.50 -27.19 -35.56
N ARG A 745 9.91 -28.24 -34.98
CA ARG A 745 9.25 -29.35 -35.70
C ARG A 745 7.86 -29.62 -35.14
N ILE A 746 6.92 -30.06 -35.99
CA ILE A 746 5.62 -30.57 -35.51
C ILE A 746 5.81 -31.98 -34.94
N VAL A 747 5.18 -32.25 -33.80
CA VAL A 747 5.06 -33.60 -33.23
C VAL A 747 4.03 -34.42 -34.01
N ALA A 748 4.48 -35.48 -34.67
CA ALA A 748 3.64 -36.38 -35.47
C ALA A 748 3.07 -37.53 -34.62
N GLU A 749 3.93 -38.22 -33.86
CA GLU A 749 3.51 -39.25 -32.90
C GLU A 749 4.18 -39.06 -31.54
N CYS A 750 3.40 -39.20 -30.47
CA CYS A 750 3.84 -39.17 -29.08
C CYS A 750 3.01 -40.15 -28.21
N MET A 751 3.48 -40.40 -26.99
CA MET A 751 2.76 -41.20 -25.98
C MET A 751 3.11 -40.70 -24.58
N GLY A 752 2.18 -40.00 -23.92
CA GLY A 752 2.40 -39.46 -22.57
C GLY A 752 3.52 -38.40 -22.56
N ASN A 753 4.65 -38.73 -21.95
CA ASN A 753 5.87 -37.93 -21.92
C ASN A 753 6.93 -38.33 -22.97
N ILE A 754 6.60 -39.28 -23.87
CA ILE A 754 7.51 -39.81 -24.87
C ILE A 754 7.22 -39.19 -26.25
N LEU A 755 8.24 -38.57 -26.84
CA LEU A 755 8.26 -38.11 -28.23
C LEU A 755 8.78 -39.22 -29.15
N LYS A 756 8.02 -39.56 -30.20
CA LYS A 756 8.37 -40.66 -31.13
C LYS A 756 8.79 -40.16 -32.51
N THR A 757 7.97 -39.35 -33.17
CA THR A 757 8.30 -38.79 -34.50
C THR A 757 7.97 -37.31 -34.61
N VAL A 758 8.78 -36.60 -35.40
CA VAL A 758 8.63 -35.17 -35.68
C VAL A 758 8.68 -34.90 -37.20
N SER A 759 8.04 -33.81 -37.64
CA SER A 759 7.81 -33.48 -39.04
C SER A 759 8.14 -32.02 -39.40
N ASN A 760 8.47 -31.80 -40.68
CA ASN A 760 8.83 -30.51 -41.30
C ASN A 760 7.61 -29.91 -42.01
N GLU A 761 7.07 -28.79 -41.54
CA GLU A 761 5.84 -28.20 -42.06
C GLU A 761 5.86 -27.92 -43.57
N SER A 762 5.10 -28.73 -44.33
CA SER A 762 4.39 -28.40 -45.59
C SER A 762 3.92 -29.66 -46.34
N SER A 763 4.32 -30.87 -45.92
CA SER A 763 3.69 -32.12 -46.37
C SER A 763 3.89 -33.23 -45.34
N LEU A 764 2.82 -33.95 -44.99
CA LEU A 764 2.77 -35.13 -44.11
C LEU A 764 3.56 -36.36 -44.67
N LYS A 765 4.66 -36.15 -45.40
CA LYS A 765 5.37 -37.19 -46.15
C LYS A 765 6.78 -37.51 -45.67
N ASN A 766 7.36 -36.75 -44.74
CA ASN A 766 8.74 -36.96 -44.25
C ASN A 766 8.81 -36.90 -42.72
N ASP A 767 8.24 -37.89 -42.04
CA ASP A 767 8.37 -38.02 -40.59
C ASP A 767 9.69 -38.70 -40.22
N ALA A 768 10.43 -38.11 -39.28
CA ALA A 768 11.70 -38.65 -38.77
C ALA A 768 11.57 -39.01 -37.28
N PRO A 769 12.30 -40.03 -36.77
CA PRO A 769 12.36 -40.30 -35.34
C PRO A 769 12.86 -39.09 -34.56
N ALA A 770 12.21 -38.75 -33.45
CA ALA A 770 12.55 -37.56 -32.68
C ALA A 770 14.00 -37.58 -32.16
N SER A 771 14.54 -38.78 -31.83
CA SER A 771 15.95 -38.92 -31.41
C SER A 771 16.96 -38.64 -32.52
N ALA A 772 16.59 -38.84 -33.79
CA ALA A 772 17.50 -38.66 -34.92
C ALA A 772 17.93 -37.19 -35.12
N GLU A 773 17.06 -36.25 -34.74
CA GLU A 773 17.38 -34.82 -34.73
C GLU A 773 18.53 -34.50 -33.75
N LEU A 774 18.49 -35.08 -32.54
CA LEU A 774 19.55 -34.88 -31.52
C LEU A 774 20.83 -35.67 -31.83
N GLU A 775 20.70 -36.88 -32.38
CA GLU A 775 21.84 -37.73 -32.80
C GLU A 775 22.71 -37.03 -33.85
N LYS A 776 22.13 -36.15 -34.68
CA LYS A 776 22.85 -35.31 -35.63
C LYS A 776 23.31 -33.98 -35.01
N ALA A 777 22.43 -33.29 -34.29
CA ALA A 777 22.66 -31.92 -33.86
C ALA A 777 23.65 -31.78 -32.69
N ILE A 778 23.66 -32.71 -31.72
CA ILE A 778 24.53 -32.60 -30.54
C ILE A 778 26.01 -32.80 -30.90
N PRO A 779 26.42 -33.85 -31.65
CA PRO A 779 27.82 -34.00 -32.05
C PRO A 779 28.34 -32.82 -32.87
N GLN A 780 27.50 -32.30 -33.78
CA GLN A 780 27.82 -31.10 -34.57
C GLN A 780 28.03 -29.88 -33.67
N TYR A 781 27.14 -29.65 -32.70
CA TYR A 781 27.28 -28.57 -31.72
C TYR A 781 28.58 -28.68 -30.88
N ILE A 782 28.93 -29.88 -30.42
CA ILE A 782 30.16 -30.12 -29.66
C ILE A 782 31.39 -29.82 -30.52
N GLN A 783 31.40 -30.26 -31.78
CA GLN A 783 32.51 -30.06 -32.71
C GLN A 783 32.69 -28.58 -33.09
N ASP A 784 31.59 -27.90 -33.46
CA ASP A 784 31.60 -26.49 -33.88
C ASP A 784 32.10 -25.57 -32.75
N ARG A 785 31.83 -25.92 -31.50
CA ARG A 785 32.22 -25.12 -30.32
C ARG A 785 33.42 -25.67 -29.54
N LYS A 786 34.07 -26.73 -30.01
CA LYS A 786 35.24 -27.38 -29.38
C LYS A 786 34.99 -27.78 -27.92
N LEU A 787 33.84 -28.39 -27.63
CA LEU A 787 33.38 -28.75 -26.28
C LEU A 787 33.66 -30.21 -25.90
N GLU A 788 34.72 -30.82 -26.45
CA GLU A 788 35.00 -32.26 -26.40
C GLU A 788 35.11 -32.88 -24.99
N SER A 789 35.19 -32.06 -23.94
CA SER A 789 35.30 -32.46 -22.53
C SER A 789 34.22 -31.88 -21.61
N GLN A 790 33.15 -31.29 -22.16
CA GLN A 790 32.06 -30.70 -21.37
C GLN A 790 30.79 -31.55 -21.40
N ARG A 791 30.14 -31.66 -20.25
CA ARG A 791 28.83 -32.30 -20.09
C ARG A 791 27.72 -31.34 -20.51
N LEU A 792 26.76 -31.83 -21.30
CA LEU A 792 25.62 -31.05 -21.81
C LEU A 792 24.30 -31.65 -21.31
N ALA A 793 23.37 -30.79 -20.89
CA ALA A 793 21.97 -31.15 -20.66
C ALA A 793 21.11 -30.72 -21.86
N VAL A 794 20.16 -31.57 -22.24
CA VAL A 794 19.26 -31.32 -23.37
C VAL A 794 17.85 -30.99 -22.87
N TRP A 795 17.22 -30.02 -23.52
CA TRP A 795 15.92 -29.46 -23.18
C TRP A 795 15.02 -29.45 -24.41
N ALA A 796 13.72 -29.68 -24.21
CA ALA A 796 12.70 -29.59 -25.23
C ALA A 796 11.71 -28.48 -24.86
N MET A 797 11.58 -27.48 -25.72
CA MET A 797 10.53 -26.47 -25.62
C MET A 797 9.34 -26.94 -26.44
N VAL A 798 8.20 -27.14 -25.78
CA VAL A 798 6.96 -27.62 -26.38
C VAL A 798 5.96 -26.46 -26.42
N THR A 799 5.48 -26.13 -27.62
CA THR A 799 4.49 -25.07 -27.83
C THR A 799 3.18 -25.71 -28.26
N PRO A 800 2.10 -25.56 -27.46
CA PRO A 800 0.80 -26.14 -27.79
C PRO A 800 0.27 -25.67 -29.14
N LYS A 801 -0.35 -26.58 -29.90
CA LYS A 801 -0.93 -26.28 -31.22
C LYS A 801 -1.98 -25.16 -31.21
N SER A 802 -2.66 -24.95 -30.08
CA SER A 802 -3.63 -23.87 -29.88
C SER A 802 -2.98 -22.47 -29.97
N ILE A 803 -1.69 -22.36 -29.68
CA ILE A 803 -0.94 -21.09 -29.63
C ILE A 803 0.04 -20.98 -30.82
N ALA A 804 0.43 -22.11 -31.39
CA ALA A 804 1.36 -22.25 -32.52
C ALA A 804 1.02 -21.39 -33.76
N ARG A 805 -0.26 -21.14 -34.06
CA ARG A 805 -0.69 -20.32 -35.24
C ARG A 805 -0.18 -18.87 -35.21
N THR A 806 0.22 -18.35 -34.05
CA THR A 806 0.80 -17.00 -33.91
C THR A 806 2.33 -16.96 -33.98
N HIS A 807 3.00 -18.12 -34.00
CA HIS A 807 4.47 -18.23 -34.07
C HIS A 807 5.02 -18.30 -35.50
N ILE A 808 4.20 -18.69 -36.49
CA ILE A 808 4.62 -18.93 -37.89
C ILE A 808 4.69 -17.62 -38.72
N GLY A 809 5.01 -16.49 -38.07
CA GLY A 809 5.04 -15.16 -38.70
C GLY A 809 6.42 -14.49 -38.77
N SER A 810 7.48 -15.10 -38.23
CA SER A 810 8.83 -14.52 -38.29
C SER A 810 9.65 -15.16 -39.42
N PRO A 811 10.43 -14.40 -40.21
CA PRO A 811 11.21 -14.95 -41.32
C PRO A 811 12.18 -16.02 -40.83
N SER A 812 12.32 -17.08 -41.63
CA SER A 812 13.31 -18.14 -41.50
C SER A 812 14.68 -17.59 -41.10
N GLY A 813 15.14 -17.90 -39.87
CA GLY A 813 16.48 -17.59 -39.40
C GLY A 813 16.60 -16.82 -38.07
N SER A 814 15.50 -16.39 -37.43
CA SER A 814 15.56 -15.78 -36.09
C SER A 814 15.37 -16.83 -34.98
N SER A 815 16.33 -16.91 -34.04
CA SER A 815 16.25 -17.80 -32.86
C SER A 815 14.98 -17.48 -32.05
N ILE A 816 14.20 -18.50 -31.67
CA ILE A 816 13.05 -18.30 -30.79
C ILE A 816 13.52 -17.69 -29.47
N ASP A 817 12.92 -16.55 -29.12
CA ASP A 817 13.10 -15.91 -27.81
C ASP A 817 12.37 -16.76 -26.75
N ILE A 818 13.14 -17.43 -25.89
CA ILE A 818 12.66 -18.31 -24.83
C ILE A 818 11.75 -17.54 -23.87
N SER A 819 12.09 -16.29 -23.55
CA SER A 819 11.29 -15.43 -22.66
C SER A 819 9.93 -15.13 -23.27
N ALA A 820 9.90 -14.76 -24.55
CA ALA A 820 8.66 -14.48 -25.26
C ALA A 820 7.79 -15.74 -25.42
N SER A 821 8.39 -16.90 -25.67
CA SER A 821 7.68 -18.18 -25.80
C SER A 821 7.07 -18.66 -24.48
N LEU A 822 7.82 -18.60 -23.37
CA LEU A 822 7.29 -18.96 -22.05
C LEU A 822 6.17 -18.00 -21.60
N LYS A 823 6.29 -16.70 -21.90
CA LYS A 823 5.21 -15.71 -21.66
C LYS A 823 3.92 -16.03 -22.43
N ARG A 824 4.03 -16.69 -23.60
CA ARG A 824 2.91 -17.07 -24.47
C ARG A 824 2.36 -18.46 -24.17
N GLY A 825 2.92 -19.20 -23.22
CA GLY A 825 2.40 -20.51 -22.80
C GLY A 825 3.12 -21.73 -23.39
N SER A 826 4.29 -21.54 -24.02
CA SER A 826 5.21 -22.66 -24.26
C SER A 826 5.70 -23.23 -22.92
N ARG A 827 6.04 -24.53 -22.90
CA ARG A 827 6.56 -25.24 -21.73
C ARG A 827 7.96 -25.79 -22.02
N LEU A 828 8.78 -25.88 -20.98
CA LEU A 828 10.16 -26.34 -21.08
C LEU A 828 10.34 -27.64 -20.30
N TYR A 829 10.82 -28.69 -20.97
CA TYR A 829 11.02 -30.01 -20.37
C TYR A 829 12.45 -30.48 -20.52
N ARG A 830 13.02 -31.06 -19.47
CA ARG A 830 14.32 -31.72 -19.56
C ARG A 830 14.17 -33.02 -20.33
N VAL A 831 15.08 -33.28 -21.26
CA VAL A 831 15.14 -34.57 -21.94
C VAL A 831 15.90 -35.54 -21.04
N MET A 832 15.19 -36.50 -20.46
CA MET A 832 15.74 -37.42 -19.45
C MET A 832 16.49 -38.60 -20.10
N SER A 833 16.07 -39.02 -21.29
CA SER A 833 16.76 -40.03 -22.07
C SER A 833 16.41 -39.95 -23.55
N GLY A 834 17.41 -40.01 -24.42
CA GLY A 834 17.23 -40.34 -25.84
C GLY A 834 17.74 -41.75 -26.10
N GLY A 835 16.88 -42.61 -26.64
CA GLY A 835 17.20 -44.01 -26.91
C GLY A 835 18.20 -44.18 -28.06
N GLY A 836 19.46 -43.81 -27.83
CA GLY A 836 20.59 -44.05 -28.74
C GLY A 836 21.36 -45.31 -28.34
N GLY A 837 20.92 -46.50 -28.79
CA GLY A 837 21.73 -47.72 -28.74
C GLY A 837 20.98 -49.02 -28.41
N TRP A 838 20.68 -49.81 -29.45
CA TRP A 838 20.23 -51.22 -29.49
C TRP A 838 18.97 -51.64 -28.71
N GLY A 839 17.88 -51.93 -29.45
CA GLY A 839 16.66 -52.56 -28.95
C GLY A 839 15.35 -51.92 -29.46
N LYS A 840 14.20 -52.40 -28.97
CA LYS A 840 12.83 -51.93 -29.33
C LYS A 840 12.53 -50.45 -29.04
N LYS A 841 13.45 -49.70 -28.42
CA LYS A 841 13.30 -48.30 -27.99
C LYS A 841 14.08 -47.28 -28.85
N LYS A 842 14.65 -47.72 -29.97
CA LYS A 842 15.38 -46.85 -30.92
C LYS A 842 14.41 -45.82 -31.53
N GLY A 843 14.74 -44.53 -31.45
CA GLY A 843 13.92 -43.45 -32.03
C GLY A 843 13.06 -42.66 -31.04
N LEU A 844 13.03 -43.02 -29.76
CA LEU A 844 12.18 -42.40 -28.73
C LEU A 844 12.96 -41.41 -27.84
N LEU A 845 12.32 -40.29 -27.48
CA LEU A 845 12.82 -39.32 -26.51
C LEU A 845 11.86 -39.21 -25.33
N SER A 846 12.35 -39.40 -24.11
CA SER A 846 11.57 -39.22 -22.87
C SER A 846 11.80 -37.81 -22.34
N LEU A 847 10.71 -37.07 -22.15
CA LEU A 847 10.69 -35.79 -21.44
C LEU A 847 10.44 -36.03 -19.95
N ASP A 848 10.95 -35.15 -19.09
CA ASP A 848 10.62 -35.16 -17.66
C ASP A 848 9.09 -35.01 -17.52
N PRO A 849 8.40 -35.96 -16.84
CA PRO A 849 6.97 -35.80 -16.58
C PRO A 849 6.74 -34.49 -15.84
N GLU A 850 5.80 -33.69 -16.36
CA GLU A 850 5.40 -32.44 -15.73
C GLU A 850 4.92 -32.73 -14.30
N TYR A 851 5.75 -32.45 -13.30
CA TYR A 851 5.29 -32.29 -11.92
C TYR A 851 4.65 -30.91 -11.84
N SER A 852 3.51 -30.71 -12.49
CA SER A 852 2.68 -29.58 -12.11
C SER A 852 2.31 -29.83 -10.66
N HIS A 853 2.64 -28.88 -9.79
CA HIS A 853 2.14 -28.85 -8.42
C HIS A 853 0.63 -28.53 -8.47
N ASP A 854 -0.15 -29.38 -9.15
CA ASP A 854 -1.61 -29.33 -9.28
C ASP A 854 -2.30 -29.79 -8.00
N ASP A 855 -1.73 -29.45 -6.85
CA ASP A 855 -2.59 -29.12 -5.73
C ASP A 855 -2.95 -27.65 -5.99
N GLU A 856 -3.97 -27.43 -6.84
CA GLU A 856 -4.72 -26.18 -6.92
C GLU A 856 -5.38 -25.93 -5.55
N GLU A 857 -4.57 -25.66 -4.52
CA GLU A 857 -5.10 -25.20 -3.26
C GLU A 857 -5.39 -23.70 -3.41
N PRO A 858 -6.66 -23.31 -3.30
CA PRO A 858 -7.04 -21.92 -3.49
C PRO A 858 -6.29 -21.04 -2.48
N ILE A 859 -5.89 -19.86 -2.93
CA ILE A 859 -5.20 -18.84 -2.12
C ILE A 859 -5.93 -18.55 -0.80
N SER A 860 -7.24 -18.81 -0.75
CA SER A 860 -8.07 -18.75 0.46
C SER A 860 -7.59 -19.61 1.63
N ASN A 861 -6.71 -20.59 1.39
CA ASN A 861 -6.22 -21.51 2.41
C ASN A 861 -4.88 -21.08 3.03
N LEU A 862 -4.24 -20.04 2.51
CA LEU A 862 -3.04 -19.44 3.12
C LEU A 862 -3.45 -18.43 4.19
N VAL A 863 -2.79 -18.50 5.34
CA VAL A 863 -3.00 -17.55 6.45
C VAL A 863 -1.81 -16.60 6.57
N SER A 864 -2.01 -15.45 7.19
CA SER A 864 -0.89 -14.55 7.50
C SER A 864 0.07 -15.23 8.48
N ILE A 865 1.38 -14.97 8.38
CA ILE A 865 2.40 -15.64 9.23
C ILE A 865 2.12 -15.50 10.74
N HIS A 866 1.49 -14.41 11.17
CA HIS A 866 1.14 -14.21 12.58
C HIS A 866 0.00 -15.13 13.05
N GLU A 867 -0.97 -15.41 12.19
CA GLU A 867 -2.16 -16.23 12.47
C GLU A 867 -1.81 -17.73 12.54
N ILE A 868 -0.65 -18.13 12.01
CA ILE A 868 -0.15 -19.51 12.05
C ILE A 868 -0.03 -20.06 13.48
N PHE A 869 0.15 -19.19 14.46
CA PHE A 869 0.33 -19.57 15.86
C PHE A 869 -0.98 -19.53 16.67
N ASP A 870 -2.11 -19.16 16.07
CA ASP A 870 -3.41 -19.13 16.75
C ASP A 870 -3.99 -20.55 16.87
N GLU A 871 -4.59 -20.88 18.02
CA GLU A 871 -5.04 -22.24 18.34
C GLU A 871 -6.09 -22.75 17.33
N ASP A 872 -7.05 -21.90 16.94
CA ASP A 872 -8.11 -22.22 15.98
C ASP A 872 -7.57 -22.60 14.57
N VAL A 873 -6.45 -22.01 14.16
CA VAL A 873 -5.80 -22.30 12.87
C VAL A 873 -5.10 -23.64 12.90
N SER A 874 -4.48 -23.99 14.04
CA SER A 874 -3.87 -25.29 14.28
C SER A 874 -4.91 -26.42 14.25
N GLU A 875 -6.11 -26.20 14.80
CA GLU A 875 -7.21 -27.18 14.76
C GLU A 875 -7.79 -27.33 13.35
N LYS A 876 -8.05 -26.22 12.65
CA LYS A 876 -8.62 -26.25 11.29
C LYS A 876 -7.69 -26.94 10.28
N HIS A 877 -6.37 -26.72 10.38
CA HIS A 877 -5.39 -27.41 9.54
C HIS A 877 -5.22 -28.89 9.93
N SER A 878 -5.59 -29.27 11.15
CA SER A 878 -5.65 -30.67 11.58
C SER A 878 -6.87 -31.40 11.01
N ASP A 879 -8.00 -30.71 10.84
CA ASP A 879 -9.22 -31.25 10.23
C ASP A 879 -9.11 -31.45 8.71
N ASP A 880 -8.37 -30.59 8.00
CA ASP A 880 -8.04 -30.81 6.57
C ASP A 880 -7.29 -32.13 6.36
N ALA A 881 -6.46 -32.55 7.32
CA ALA A 881 -5.80 -33.86 7.29
C ALA A 881 -6.78 -35.03 7.54
N ILE A 882 -7.91 -34.79 8.20
CA ILE A 882 -9.00 -35.77 8.37
C ILE A 882 -9.81 -35.87 7.07
N LEU A 883 -10.03 -34.78 6.34
CA LEU A 883 -10.76 -34.78 5.07
C LEU A 883 -10.01 -35.56 3.98
N PHE A 884 -8.67 -35.46 3.95
CA PHE A 884 -7.83 -36.29 3.06
C PHE A 884 -7.96 -37.81 3.34
N ASN A 885 -8.16 -38.21 4.60
CA ASN A 885 -8.43 -39.62 4.94
C ASN A 885 -9.80 -40.12 4.45
N VAL A 886 -10.79 -39.24 4.27
CA VAL A 886 -12.14 -39.61 3.79
C VAL A 886 -12.16 -39.85 2.28
N LEU A 887 -11.35 -39.11 1.52
CA LEU A 887 -11.25 -39.25 0.05
C LEU A 887 -10.43 -40.49 -0.39
N GLU A 888 -9.60 -41.07 0.48
CA GLU A 888 -8.88 -42.33 0.21
C GLU A 888 -9.77 -43.58 0.23
N ASN A 889 -10.96 -43.51 0.85
CA ASN A 889 -11.90 -44.65 0.89
C ASN A 889 -12.80 -44.76 -0.36
N THR A 890 -12.57 -43.94 -1.38
CA THR A 890 -13.22 -44.09 -2.70
C THR A 890 -12.44 -45.11 -3.53
N PRO A 891 -13.05 -46.19 -4.07
CA PRO A 891 -12.31 -47.24 -4.76
C PRO A 891 -11.66 -46.67 -6.04
N LYS A 892 -10.32 -46.52 -6.00
CA LYS A 892 -9.50 -46.20 -7.17
C LYS A 892 -9.35 -47.45 -8.02
N PHE A 893 -9.54 -47.34 -9.34
CA PHE A 893 -9.43 -48.44 -10.30
C PHE A 893 -8.08 -49.15 -10.19
N THR A 894 -8.06 -50.38 -9.66
CA THR A 894 -6.92 -51.30 -9.67
C THR A 894 -7.09 -52.32 -10.80
N ASP A 895 -6.08 -52.50 -11.65
CA ASP A 895 -5.99 -53.65 -12.56
C ASP A 895 -5.40 -54.87 -11.81
N VAL A 896 -5.56 -56.06 -12.40
CA VAL A 896 -5.44 -57.42 -11.80
C VAL A 896 -4.07 -57.75 -11.18
N ASP A 897 -3.04 -56.91 -11.38
CA ASP A 897 -1.68 -57.12 -10.85
C ASP A 897 -1.28 -56.19 -9.67
N GLY A 898 -2.20 -55.41 -9.12
CA GLY A 898 -1.96 -54.67 -7.86
C GLY A 898 -0.96 -53.49 -7.95
N LEU A 899 -0.61 -53.04 -9.16
CA LEU A 899 0.18 -51.84 -9.40
C LEU A 899 -0.72 -50.60 -9.52
N MET A 900 -0.49 -49.60 -8.64
CA MET A 900 -1.09 -48.27 -8.73
C MET A 900 -0.63 -47.57 -10.03
N MET A 901 -1.50 -47.50 -11.02
CA MET A 901 -1.29 -46.69 -12.23
C MET A 901 -1.84 -45.29 -11.98
N SER A 902 -0.99 -44.31 -11.65
CA SER A 902 -1.37 -42.91 -11.92
C SER A 902 -1.47 -42.78 -13.45
N PRO A 903 -2.55 -42.22 -14.03
CA PRO A 903 -2.60 -41.99 -15.46
C PRO A 903 -1.38 -41.15 -15.86
N LEU A 904 -0.54 -41.66 -16.77
CA LEU A 904 0.59 -40.91 -17.33
C LEU A 904 0.02 -39.62 -17.93
N ARG A 905 0.30 -38.47 -17.30
CA ARG A 905 -0.15 -37.17 -17.82
C ARG A 905 0.46 -36.95 -19.20
N GLU A 906 -0.37 -36.52 -20.14
CA GLU A 906 0.04 -36.29 -21.52
C GLU A 906 0.79 -34.95 -21.59
N VAL A 907 2.13 -35.02 -21.61
CA VAL A 907 3.04 -33.86 -21.57
C VAL A 907 3.15 -33.19 -22.94
N VAL A 908 3.00 -33.99 -24.01
CA VAL A 908 3.03 -33.53 -25.39
C VAL A 908 1.93 -34.21 -26.19
N THR A 909 1.27 -33.46 -27.06
CA THR A 909 0.20 -33.97 -27.94
C THR A 909 0.57 -33.88 -29.42
N THR A 910 -0.04 -34.73 -30.24
CA THR A 910 0.12 -34.64 -31.71
C THR A 910 -0.37 -33.27 -32.22
N GLY A 911 0.49 -32.63 -33.02
CA GLY A 911 0.29 -31.29 -33.57
C GLY A 911 1.00 -30.17 -32.81
N ASP A 912 1.57 -30.44 -31.63
CA ASP A 912 2.39 -29.45 -30.91
C ASP A 912 3.72 -29.20 -31.64
N ILE A 913 4.32 -28.04 -31.41
CA ILE A 913 5.64 -27.70 -31.96
C ILE A 913 6.71 -27.94 -30.90
N VAL A 914 7.75 -28.70 -31.24
CA VAL A 914 8.91 -28.97 -30.37
C VAL A 914 10.20 -28.41 -30.97
N GLN A 915 11.04 -27.80 -30.13
CA GLN A 915 12.41 -27.41 -30.47
C GLN A 915 13.37 -27.83 -29.35
N PHE A 916 14.55 -28.33 -29.72
CA PHE A 916 15.55 -28.78 -28.74
C PHE A 916 16.66 -27.75 -28.50
N PHE A 917 17.08 -27.66 -27.24
CA PHE A 917 18.10 -26.76 -26.74
C PHE A 917 19.13 -27.54 -25.90
N VAL A 918 20.34 -26.99 -25.76
CA VAL A 918 21.40 -27.52 -24.89
C VAL A 918 21.95 -26.46 -23.94
N ALA A 919 22.30 -26.88 -22.72
CA ALA A 919 23.04 -26.08 -21.74
C ALA A 919 24.28 -26.84 -21.27
N SER A 920 25.40 -26.14 -21.07
CA SER A 920 26.64 -26.74 -20.54
C SER A 920 26.60 -26.84 -19.02
N LEU A 921 26.87 -28.02 -18.49
CA LEU A 921 26.86 -28.34 -17.05
C LEU A 921 28.19 -28.02 -16.34
N ASP A 922 29.27 -27.80 -17.09
CA ASP A 922 30.62 -27.68 -16.52
C ASP A 922 31.16 -26.23 -16.40
N ASN A 923 30.33 -25.23 -16.70
CA ASN A 923 30.52 -23.78 -16.43
C ASN A 923 31.94 -23.19 -16.58
N LYS A 924 32.76 -23.69 -17.51
CA LYS A 924 33.90 -22.93 -18.05
C LYS A 924 33.35 -21.95 -19.08
N LEU A 925 33.23 -20.67 -18.68
CA LEU A 925 32.81 -19.55 -19.53
C LEU A 925 33.37 -19.64 -20.96
N VAL A 926 32.57 -20.14 -21.89
CA VAL A 926 32.77 -19.90 -23.31
C VAL A 926 32.08 -18.57 -23.59
N LYS A 927 32.86 -17.49 -23.76
CA LYS A 927 32.32 -16.26 -24.34
C LYS A 927 31.71 -16.60 -25.71
N PRO A 928 30.44 -16.28 -25.99
CA PRO A 928 29.90 -16.44 -27.33
C PRO A 928 30.54 -15.40 -28.24
N ALA A 929 31.33 -15.84 -29.22
CA ALA A 929 31.44 -15.10 -30.47
C ALA A 929 30.07 -15.22 -31.16
N MET A 930 29.45 -14.11 -31.53
CA MET A 930 28.09 -14.00 -32.09
C MET A 930 26.92 -14.08 -31.08
N GLN A 931 26.88 -13.14 -30.14
CA GLN A 931 25.62 -12.48 -29.77
C GLN A 931 25.79 -10.98 -30.04
N SER A 932 25.00 -10.48 -30.97
CA SER A 932 24.88 -9.07 -31.33
C SER A 932 24.53 -8.23 -30.08
N GLU A 933 25.40 -7.26 -29.77
CA GLU A 933 25.15 -5.89 -29.26
C GLU A 933 24.02 -5.59 -28.24
N SER A 934 23.38 -6.59 -27.62
CA SER A 934 22.27 -6.39 -26.68
C SER A 934 22.66 -6.58 -25.21
N SER A 935 23.85 -7.13 -24.92
CA SER A 935 24.36 -7.31 -23.56
C SER A 935 25.37 -6.24 -23.11
N ALA A 936 25.65 -5.23 -23.96
CA ALA A 936 26.51 -4.09 -23.64
C ALA A 936 25.75 -2.86 -23.09
N THR A 937 24.42 -2.93 -22.96
CA THR A 937 23.58 -1.86 -22.38
C THR A 937 23.35 -2.00 -20.87
N HIS A 938 23.82 -3.07 -20.23
CA HIS A 938 23.66 -3.30 -18.78
C HIS A 938 24.56 -2.46 -17.86
N LYS A 939 25.11 -1.34 -18.35
CA LYS A 939 25.90 -0.40 -17.53
C LYS A 939 25.30 1.00 -17.36
N ASP A 940 24.16 1.29 -17.99
CA ASP A 940 23.45 2.56 -17.81
C ASP A 940 21.93 2.32 -17.81
N SER A 941 21.40 1.77 -16.72
CA SER A 941 19.96 1.88 -16.45
C SER A 941 19.70 2.08 -14.97
N THR A 942 19.44 3.33 -14.62
CA THR A 942 18.90 3.82 -13.34
C THR A 942 17.41 3.43 -13.17
N GLU A 943 16.99 2.26 -13.64
CA GLU A 943 15.59 1.81 -13.61
C GLU A 943 15.45 0.55 -12.74
N ASP A 944 14.53 0.62 -11.77
CA ASP A 944 14.07 -0.45 -10.89
C ASP A 944 13.75 -1.75 -11.67
N THR A 945 14.50 -2.83 -11.44
CA THR A 945 14.35 -4.07 -12.23
C THR A 945 14.38 -5.33 -11.39
N THR A 946 13.32 -6.15 -11.48
CA THR A 946 13.36 -7.55 -11.00
C THR A 946 13.89 -8.44 -12.12
N VAL A 947 14.94 -9.22 -11.84
CA VAL A 947 15.61 -10.08 -12.83
C VAL A 947 15.42 -11.55 -12.45
N LEU A 948 14.83 -12.32 -13.37
CA LEU A 948 14.82 -13.79 -13.29
C LEU A 948 15.94 -14.31 -14.18
N ASP A 949 16.94 -14.92 -13.56
CA ASP A 949 18.11 -15.44 -14.27
C ASP A 949 18.21 -16.95 -14.03
N PHE A 950 18.34 -17.71 -15.10
CA PHE A 950 18.61 -19.13 -15.01
C PHE A 950 20.07 -19.34 -15.36
N SER A 951 20.90 -19.69 -14.38
CA SER A 951 22.29 -20.08 -14.64
C SER A 951 22.44 -21.60 -14.58
N VAL A 952 23.61 -22.16 -14.91
CA VAL A 952 23.86 -23.60 -14.74
C VAL A 952 24.55 -23.92 -13.40
N LEU A 953 23.96 -24.74 -12.53
CA LEU A 953 24.60 -25.28 -11.32
C LEU A 953 25.09 -26.73 -11.55
N PRO A 954 26.29 -27.09 -11.07
CA PRO A 954 26.71 -28.48 -11.03
C PRO A 954 25.88 -29.27 -10.00
N ALA A 955 25.53 -30.52 -10.30
CA ALA A 955 24.81 -31.39 -9.37
C ALA A 955 25.67 -31.76 -8.13
N PRO A 956 25.08 -31.96 -6.94
CA PRO A 956 25.81 -32.29 -5.72
C PRO A 956 26.45 -33.69 -5.75
N THR A 957 25.90 -34.64 -6.53
CA THR A 957 26.52 -35.96 -6.78
C THR A 957 27.78 -35.88 -7.63
N ASP A 958 28.03 -34.72 -8.25
CA ASP A 958 29.02 -34.52 -9.30
C ASP A 958 30.10 -33.50 -8.91
N ALA A 959 30.12 -33.05 -7.65
CA ALA A 959 31.27 -32.34 -7.09
C ALA A 959 32.40 -33.36 -6.80
N PRO A 960 33.63 -33.17 -7.31
CA PRO A 960 34.72 -34.05 -6.92
C PRO A 960 34.91 -33.97 -5.40
N ALA A 961 34.85 -35.13 -4.74
CA ALA A 961 35.34 -35.27 -3.39
C ALA A 961 36.82 -34.85 -3.39
N SER A 962 37.14 -33.74 -2.73
CA SER A 962 38.43 -33.03 -2.69
C SER A 962 38.72 -32.08 -3.87
N PHE A 963 38.85 -30.79 -3.55
CA PHE A 963 39.65 -29.86 -4.35
C PHE A 963 41.04 -29.70 -3.71
N PRO A 964 42.15 -29.74 -4.48
CA PRO A 964 43.51 -29.69 -3.95
C PRO A 964 43.91 -28.28 -3.53
N SER A 965 44.69 -28.16 -2.46
CA SER A 965 45.22 -26.91 -1.88
C SER A 965 46.25 -26.14 -2.73
N GLU A 966 46.29 -26.32 -4.06
CA GLU A 966 47.34 -25.75 -4.92
C GLU A 966 46.79 -24.82 -6.00
N MET A 967 46.22 -23.67 -5.63
CA MET A 967 46.17 -22.46 -6.47
C MET A 967 46.11 -21.21 -5.58
N LEU A 968 47.17 -20.99 -4.80
CA LEU A 968 47.41 -19.75 -4.05
C LEU A 968 48.70 -19.10 -4.51
N GLN A 969 48.73 -18.60 -5.75
CA GLN A 969 49.75 -17.65 -6.19
C GLN A 969 49.14 -16.70 -7.24
N ASP A 970 48.41 -15.68 -6.78
CA ASP A 970 48.75 -14.31 -7.18
C ASP A 970 48.20 -13.29 -6.17
N GLY A 971 49.06 -12.39 -5.72
CA GLY A 971 48.80 -11.51 -4.59
C GLY A 971 48.07 -10.23 -5.00
N SER A 972 46.88 -9.99 -4.43
CA SER A 972 46.46 -8.68 -3.88
C SER A 972 44.95 -8.59 -3.59
N LYS A 973 44.53 -9.24 -2.49
CA LYS A 973 43.43 -8.90 -1.54
C LYS A 973 43.00 -10.19 -0.86
N LYS A 974 42.93 -10.19 0.47
CA LYS A 974 42.64 -11.38 1.31
C LYS A 974 41.35 -12.08 0.85
N LEU A 975 41.45 -13.32 0.39
CA LEU A 975 40.33 -14.16 -0.06
C LEU A 975 39.49 -14.74 1.11
N ASN A 976 39.67 -14.23 2.33
CA ASN A 976 39.00 -14.71 3.55
C ASN A 976 37.85 -13.79 4.02
N ASP A 977 37.61 -12.66 3.35
CA ASP A 977 36.56 -11.74 3.77
C ASP A 977 35.20 -12.11 3.17
N THR A 978 34.20 -12.24 4.05
CA THR A 978 32.77 -12.35 3.70
C THR A 978 32.36 -11.21 2.76
N ILE A 979 31.68 -11.55 1.67
CA ILE A 979 31.16 -10.60 0.69
C ILE A 979 29.74 -10.21 1.13
N VAL A 980 29.42 -8.92 1.09
CA VAL A 980 28.10 -8.38 1.46
C VAL A 980 27.53 -7.63 0.27
N GLU A 981 26.34 -8.06 -0.19
CA GLU A 981 25.57 -7.41 -1.23
C GLU A 981 24.30 -6.84 -0.61
N ALA A 982 24.27 -5.52 -0.40
CA ALA A 982 23.07 -4.83 0.06
C ALA A 982 22.02 -4.75 -1.06
N ASN A 983 20.74 -4.65 -0.69
CA ASN A 983 19.58 -4.56 -1.59
C ASN A 983 19.36 -5.77 -2.52
N LYS A 984 20.00 -6.90 -2.23
CA LYS A 984 19.79 -8.16 -2.96
C LYS A 984 19.26 -9.23 -2.03
N PHE A 985 18.15 -9.84 -2.45
CA PHE A 985 17.56 -11.01 -1.81
C PHE A 985 17.34 -12.10 -2.86
N GLY A 986 17.62 -13.36 -2.51
CA GLY A 986 17.42 -14.43 -3.46
C GLY A 986 17.96 -15.78 -3.03
N ALA A 987 17.64 -16.79 -3.82
CA ALA A 987 18.08 -18.16 -3.62
C ALA A 987 18.09 -18.95 -4.93
N SER A 988 18.75 -20.10 -4.88
CA SER A 988 18.84 -21.08 -5.96
C SER A 988 18.46 -22.45 -5.41
N SER A 989 17.73 -23.22 -6.22
CA SER A 989 17.39 -24.61 -5.93
C SER A 989 18.10 -25.56 -6.89
N GLU A 990 18.60 -26.67 -6.37
CA GLU A 990 19.20 -27.77 -7.14
C GLU A 990 18.14 -28.77 -7.62
N LYS A 991 16.93 -28.73 -7.04
CA LYS A 991 15.81 -29.62 -7.39
C LYS A 991 15.02 -29.07 -8.58
N SER A 992 14.25 -28.01 -8.35
CA SER A 992 13.38 -27.41 -9.36
C SER A 992 12.95 -25.99 -8.96
N MET A 993 12.70 -25.17 -9.97
CA MET A 993 11.95 -23.93 -9.83
C MET A 993 10.71 -24.01 -10.70
N VAL A 994 9.60 -23.42 -10.25
CA VAL A 994 8.34 -23.42 -11.00
C VAL A 994 8.03 -22.01 -11.40
N TYR A 995 7.73 -21.81 -12.67
CA TYR A 995 7.22 -20.56 -13.22
C TYR A 995 5.75 -20.77 -13.55
N ALA A 996 4.87 -20.02 -12.89
CA ALA A 996 3.44 -20.04 -13.13
C ALA A 996 2.96 -18.63 -13.45
N ARG A 997 2.10 -18.52 -14.47
CA ARG A 997 1.41 -17.29 -14.83
C ARG A 997 -0.09 -17.52 -14.66
N THR A 998 -0.68 -16.66 -13.87
CA THR A 998 -2.09 -16.72 -13.53
C THR A 998 -2.75 -15.47 -14.06
N ALA A 999 -3.81 -15.64 -14.85
CA ALA A 999 -4.66 -14.53 -15.27
C ALA A 999 -5.96 -14.64 -14.47
N GLY A 1000 -6.37 -13.55 -13.81
CA GLY A 1000 -7.65 -13.53 -13.14
C GLY A 1000 -8.79 -13.54 -14.15
N ASP A 1001 -9.77 -14.42 -13.97
CA ASP A 1001 -11.08 -14.25 -14.60
C ASP A 1001 -12.01 -13.46 -13.66
N LEU A 1002 -13.07 -12.88 -14.23
CA LEU A 1002 -13.97 -11.89 -13.61
C LEU A 1002 -14.73 -12.38 -12.37
N THR A 1003 -14.62 -13.65 -12.00
CA THR A 1003 -15.34 -14.30 -10.90
C THR A 1003 -14.50 -14.48 -9.62
N GLY A 1004 -13.22 -14.10 -9.63
CA GLY A 1004 -12.32 -14.25 -8.48
C GLY A 1004 -11.66 -15.63 -8.35
N ASP A 1005 -12.10 -16.62 -9.13
CA ASP A 1005 -11.36 -17.87 -9.34
C ASP A 1005 -10.18 -17.61 -10.27
N ARG A 1006 -8.97 -17.84 -9.75
CA ARG A 1006 -7.74 -17.63 -10.50
C ARG A 1006 -7.42 -18.87 -11.32
N VAL A 1007 -7.63 -18.79 -12.64
CA VAL A 1007 -7.26 -19.88 -13.54
C VAL A 1007 -5.81 -19.70 -13.96
N GLN A 1008 -4.99 -20.74 -13.74
CA GLN A 1008 -3.61 -20.73 -14.23
C GLN A 1008 -3.62 -20.64 -15.76
N ALA A 1009 -3.18 -19.51 -16.31
CA ALA A 1009 -3.19 -19.27 -17.75
C ALA A 1009 -2.07 -20.05 -18.45
N SER A 1010 -0.92 -20.20 -17.78
CA SER A 1010 0.18 -21.07 -18.20
C SER A 1010 1.15 -21.35 -17.04
N GLY A 1011 1.94 -22.41 -17.13
CA GLY A 1011 3.05 -22.64 -16.22
C GLY A 1011 4.00 -23.68 -16.76
N THR A 1012 5.22 -23.68 -16.27
CA THR A 1012 6.23 -24.69 -16.58
C THR A 1012 7.11 -24.92 -15.37
N LYS A 1013 7.48 -26.19 -15.17
CA LYS A 1013 8.64 -26.54 -14.34
C LYS A 1013 9.91 -26.09 -15.06
N ILE A 1014 10.86 -25.56 -14.31
CA ILE A 1014 12.15 -25.11 -14.79
C ILE A 1014 13.20 -25.84 -13.96
N ASP A 1015 13.63 -27.00 -14.45
CA ASP A 1015 14.73 -27.78 -13.85
C ASP A 1015 16.08 -27.46 -14.48
N VAL A 1016 16.23 -26.24 -15.01
CA VAL A 1016 17.53 -25.77 -15.50
C VAL A 1016 18.42 -25.74 -14.25
N PRO A 1017 19.44 -26.62 -14.16
CA PRO A 1017 20.25 -26.69 -12.94
C PRO A 1017 20.77 -25.29 -12.68
N GLY A 1018 20.61 -24.65 -11.52
CA GLY A 1018 21.12 -23.28 -11.31
C GLY A 1018 20.21 -22.12 -11.66
N ALA A 1019 18.93 -22.41 -11.81
CA ALA A 1019 17.89 -21.42 -11.69
C ALA A 1019 18.09 -20.55 -10.42
N ARG A 1020 18.14 -19.23 -10.59
CA ARG A 1020 18.31 -18.28 -9.49
C ARG A 1020 17.22 -17.23 -9.53
N LEU A 1021 16.59 -17.04 -8.37
CA LEU A 1021 15.70 -15.90 -8.17
C LEU A 1021 16.51 -14.80 -7.51
N VAL A 1022 16.68 -13.67 -8.19
CA VAL A 1022 17.31 -12.48 -7.63
C VAL A 1022 16.31 -11.34 -7.64
N VAL A 1023 15.94 -10.89 -6.46
CA VAL A 1023 15.14 -9.68 -6.28
C VAL A 1023 16.11 -8.56 -5.93
N GLU A 1024 16.33 -7.67 -6.89
CA GLU A 1024 17.07 -6.43 -6.69
C GLU A 1024 16.09 -5.31 -6.34
N ILE A 1025 16.32 -4.65 -5.22
CA ILE A 1025 15.43 -3.60 -4.70
C ILE A 1025 16.04 -2.26 -5.08
N PRO A 1026 15.30 -1.38 -5.78
CA PRO A 1026 15.81 -0.09 -6.20
C PRO A 1026 16.12 0.83 -5.02
N SER A 1027 17.25 1.52 -5.11
CA SER A 1027 17.70 2.45 -4.09
C SER A 1027 17.09 3.85 -4.28
N GLU A 1028 15.81 4.01 -3.93
CA GLU A 1028 15.30 5.35 -3.61
C GLU A 1028 15.59 5.62 -2.12
N GLU A 1029 16.74 6.25 -1.86
CA GLU A 1029 17.36 6.52 -0.54
C GLU A 1029 17.75 5.26 0.29
N PRO A 1030 19.01 5.12 0.74
CA PRO A 1030 19.39 3.97 1.55
C PRO A 1030 18.69 4.02 2.91
N LEU A 1031 17.88 3.00 3.22
CA LEU A 1031 17.44 2.66 4.58
C LEU A 1031 18.60 2.17 5.48
N PHE A 1032 19.83 2.22 4.96
CA PHE A 1032 21.07 1.87 5.64
C PHE A 1032 21.84 3.11 6.04
N ARG A 1033 22.25 3.20 7.31
CA ARG A 1033 23.39 4.03 7.70
C ARG A 1033 24.65 3.15 7.63
N MET A 1034 25.65 3.57 6.84
CA MET A 1034 27.01 3.04 6.97
C MET A 1034 27.61 3.45 8.31
#